data_AF-A0A6M5UD03-F1
#
_entry.id   AF-A0A6M5UD03-F1
#
_cell.length_a   1.000
_cell.length_b   1.000
_cell.length_c   1.000
_cell.angle_alpha   90.00
_cell.angle_beta   90.00
_cell.angle_gamma   90.00
#
_symmetry.space_group_name_H-M   'P 1'
#
loop_
_entity.id
_entity.type
_entity.pdbx_description
1 polymer ?
#
loop_
_entity_poly.entity_id
_entity_poly.type
_entity_poly.pdbx_seq_one_letter_code
_entity_poly.pdbx_strand_id
1 'polypeptide(L)'
;MTNQTEPAEDPQPGAAGAGPTTAPEGVAVGDGESTAERAPAGEEAEKATTGADEAPAGPRAVSPFAGIPVSDYVRDGVAALLLLVSLALPWDVASRASDKIEVVLLTILSLLTLALPYLARTGVLPATWTVHTTRRVRLLANAPYVLLVGVYLVVDVVGGGDFSDGWGGVGSAAALGLAGALLAAQPRESELGPDDQDRAVTNRWLQVLLAAAAVLAATVLLTVILTVTGTRLGGALFVLLVLVSALFVLALVGLPTYGTWRRSEASRLTLVGLGVILAVAFVLGSGNNGLVTIESTHGGRFGLVLVPALAAIASAPAVHRAMTVADPVTTWVRVAVNALDLALVVAGYVAVSAVLTLADGARGVPVVLAVVVGVLAAAVAFVARRSLSRDAATGRPLALGGAGVVALLGIVLLVVTSNRVVLGGGVEHVLLAFGLPLLVVGALTVPREVRAYFAEHRPVPAAAAGDSARAYVWEPPAPKPARPAPVAPVAQAPGGEGPAAAYPTTAHTGPVAGQDRWAPAGGGATEVMPVQQVEPERSGYAARPGLDPDQGPATAVLPAYQEGQPGTGPQPTTSYDPRQPQQGYGQQGYGQQGYGAGHGQQPAAQPQQSYAPPAQPAGFTAAQALDPGTPLEVLAQIVQDAPHLRPQVAANPSTYPALLEWLGNLGDPAVDAALRSRR
;
A
#
# COMPACT_ATOMS: atom_id res chain seq x y z
N MET A 1 26.77 -32.23 64.69
CA MET A 1 27.49 -31.36 65.65
C MET A 1 27.11 -29.92 65.29
N THR A 2 25.97 -29.42 65.79
CA THR A 2 25.77 -28.67 67.07
C THR A 2 26.28 -27.24 66.97
N ASN A 3 25.59 -26.15 67.35
CA ASN A 3 24.22 -25.89 67.83
C ASN A 3 24.11 -24.34 68.00
N GLN A 4 22.95 -23.75 67.67
CA GLN A 4 22.14 -22.77 68.45
C GLN A 4 22.76 -21.41 68.95
N THR A 5 22.04 -20.29 69.15
CA THR A 5 20.70 -20.08 69.76
C THR A 5 20.23 -18.62 69.55
N GLU A 6 18.91 -18.42 69.37
CA GLU A 6 18.10 -17.19 69.59
C GLU A 6 17.75 -17.02 71.10
N PRO A 7 17.08 -15.96 71.67
CA PRO A 7 15.69 -15.51 71.30
C PRO A 7 15.21 -14.05 71.65
N ALA A 8 14.01 -13.68 71.14
CA ALA A 8 12.85 -12.87 71.66
C ALA A 8 13.08 -11.45 72.30
N GLU A 9 12.16 -10.46 72.39
CA GLU A 9 10.69 -10.29 72.28
C GLU A 9 10.35 -8.77 72.25
N ASP A 10 9.14 -8.39 71.81
CA ASP A 10 8.51 -7.04 71.74
C ASP A 10 8.15 -6.44 73.14
N PRO A 11 7.81 -5.13 73.32
CA PRO A 11 6.38 -4.72 73.29
C PRO A 11 6.01 -3.24 72.93
N GLN A 12 4.70 -3.09 72.70
CA GLN A 12 3.78 -1.99 72.35
C GLN A 12 3.83 -0.60 73.06
N PRO A 13 3.05 0.40 72.56
CA PRO A 13 3.19 1.84 72.83
C PRO A 13 2.29 2.39 73.96
N GLY A 14 2.70 3.52 74.55
CA GLY A 14 1.97 4.24 75.60
C GLY A 14 1.50 5.64 75.16
N ALA A 15 0.28 5.99 75.58
CA ALA A 15 -0.38 7.28 75.40
C ALA A 15 -0.23 8.20 76.63
N ALA A 16 -0.16 9.51 76.41
CA ALA A 16 -0.43 10.63 77.34
C ALA A 16 -0.50 11.93 76.48
N GLY A 17 -1.33 12.96 76.65
CA GLY A 17 -2.22 13.38 77.72
C GLY A 17 -2.01 14.88 78.05
N ALA A 18 -2.96 15.75 77.66
CA ALA A 18 -3.28 17.11 78.16
C ALA A 18 -2.42 18.37 77.81
N GLY A 19 -3.12 19.47 77.44
CA GLY A 19 -2.63 20.85 77.17
C GLY A 19 -2.28 21.67 78.44
N PRO A 20 -2.21 23.05 78.46
CA PRO A 20 -3.17 24.01 77.84
C PRO A 20 -2.62 25.41 77.35
N THR A 21 -3.51 26.25 76.75
CA THR A 21 -3.60 27.77 76.71
C THR A 21 -2.38 28.60 76.18
N THR A 22 -2.43 29.80 75.55
CA THR A 22 -3.39 30.87 75.14
C THR A 22 -2.65 31.89 74.22
N ALA A 23 -3.40 32.78 73.54
CA ALA A 23 -3.01 33.81 72.54
C ALA A 23 -2.06 34.96 72.97
N PRO A 24 -1.68 35.88 72.04
CA PRO A 24 -2.31 37.23 71.96
C PRO A 24 -2.62 37.73 70.50
N GLU A 25 -3.74 38.44 70.25
CA GLU A 25 -3.92 39.91 69.97
C GLU A 25 -2.94 40.56 68.95
N GLY A 26 -3.29 41.39 67.95
CA GLY A 26 -4.55 41.99 67.44
C GLY A 26 -4.28 43.11 66.38
N VAL A 27 -5.35 43.58 65.69
CA VAL A 27 -5.58 44.89 64.98
C VAL A 27 -4.98 45.04 63.55
N ALA A 28 -5.64 45.53 62.46
CA ALA A 28 -6.77 46.45 62.17
C ALA A 28 -7.51 46.08 60.84
N VAL A 29 -8.85 46.13 60.73
CA VAL A 29 -9.80 47.20 60.26
C VAL A 29 -9.84 47.50 58.74
N GLY A 30 -11.06 47.39 58.18
CA GLY A 30 -11.49 47.92 56.86
C GLY A 30 -12.89 47.42 56.45
N ASP A 31 -13.90 48.27 56.61
CA ASP A 31 -15.37 48.05 56.59
C ASP A 31 -16.08 48.03 55.22
N GLY A 32 -17.35 47.57 55.26
CA GLY A 32 -18.48 47.94 54.35
C GLY A 32 -18.79 46.93 53.22
N GLU A 33 -20.02 46.47 52.95
CA GLU A 33 -21.37 46.90 53.33
C GLU A 33 -22.39 45.79 52.96
N SER A 34 -23.57 45.81 53.60
CA SER A 34 -24.60 44.75 53.64
C SER A 34 -25.52 44.63 52.41
N THR A 35 -26.19 43.49 52.22
CA THR A 35 -27.66 43.37 52.37
C THR A 35 -28.13 41.92 52.21
N ALA A 36 -29.14 41.56 53.01
CA ALA A 36 -29.77 40.26 53.09
C ALA A 36 -31.11 40.28 52.33
N GLU A 37 -31.53 39.15 51.73
CA GLU A 37 -32.97 38.88 51.59
C GLU A 37 -33.33 37.38 51.60
N ARG A 38 -34.45 37.13 52.28
CA ARG A 38 -35.15 35.90 52.70
C ARG A 38 -35.48 34.86 51.63
N ALA A 39 -35.55 33.60 52.08
CA ALA A 39 -36.28 32.48 51.48
C ALA A 39 -37.83 32.65 51.59
N PRO A 40 -38.64 31.79 50.93
CA PRO A 40 -39.09 30.59 51.63
C PRO A 40 -39.23 29.30 50.80
N ALA A 41 -39.49 28.24 51.57
CA ALA A 41 -39.61 26.81 51.34
C ALA A 41 -40.54 26.29 50.22
N GLY A 42 -40.24 25.05 49.82
CA GLY A 42 -41.14 24.06 49.23
C GLY A 42 -40.54 22.66 49.39
N GLU A 43 -40.96 21.94 50.43
CA GLU A 43 -40.62 20.54 50.75
C GLU A 43 -41.30 19.56 49.77
N GLU A 44 -40.59 18.53 49.32
CA GLU A 44 -41.17 17.18 49.18
C GLU A 44 -40.14 16.12 49.61
N ALA A 45 -40.65 15.18 50.39
CA ALA A 45 -39.96 14.30 51.33
C ALA A 45 -39.12 13.18 50.71
N GLU A 46 -37.89 13.04 51.23
CA GLU A 46 -37.06 11.86 51.05
C GLU A 46 -37.46 10.80 52.09
N LYS A 47 -37.98 9.66 51.60
CA LYS A 47 -38.37 8.51 52.40
C LYS A 47 -37.12 7.76 52.86
N ALA A 48 -36.84 7.85 54.16
CA ALA A 48 -35.93 6.95 54.85
C ALA A 48 -36.37 5.49 54.65
N THR A 49 -35.46 4.66 54.13
CA THR A 49 -35.56 3.20 54.24
C THR A 49 -34.33 2.73 55.00
N THR A 50 -34.57 2.33 56.23
CA THR A 50 -33.61 1.71 57.15
C THR A 50 -33.20 0.31 56.69
N GLY A 51 -31.92 0.00 56.81
CA GLY A 51 -31.41 -1.30 57.26
C GLY A 51 -31.47 -2.46 56.26
N ALA A 52 -30.38 -2.63 55.51
CA ALA A 52 -29.87 -3.95 55.16
C ALA A 52 -28.36 -3.93 55.41
N ASP A 53 -27.86 -4.91 56.17
CA ASP A 53 -26.46 -5.13 56.48
C ASP A 53 -25.55 -4.93 55.26
N GLU A 54 -24.83 -3.82 55.22
CA GLU A 54 -23.72 -3.66 54.29
C GLU A 54 -22.51 -4.32 54.92
N ALA A 55 -22.41 -5.64 54.71
CA ALA A 55 -21.16 -6.37 54.89
C ALA A 55 -20.03 -5.59 54.19
N PRO A 56 -18.83 -5.47 54.79
CA PRO A 56 -17.76 -4.69 54.20
C PRO A 56 -17.51 -5.22 52.80
N ALA A 57 -17.77 -4.38 51.79
CA ALA A 57 -17.52 -4.72 50.40
C ALA A 57 -16.06 -5.17 50.31
N GLY A 58 -15.85 -6.48 50.16
CA GLY A 58 -14.52 -7.05 49.95
C GLY A 58 -13.86 -6.29 48.80
N PRO A 59 -12.52 -6.13 48.83
CA PRO A 59 -11.82 -5.29 47.87
C PRO A 59 -12.26 -5.68 46.45
N ARG A 60 -12.98 -4.77 45.78
CA ARG A 60 -13.40 -4.96 44.39
C ARG A 60 -12.16 -5.33 43.60
N ALA A 61 -12.16 -6.50 42.97
CA ALA A 61 -11.09 -6.95 42.11
C ALA A 61 -10.86 -5.86 41.05
N VAL A 62 -9.80 -5.08 41.19
CA VAL A 62 -9.44 -4.02 40.27
C VAL A 62 -9.12 -4.70 38.94
N SER A 63 -9.86 -4.36 37.88
CA SER A 63 -9.66 -5.02 36.59
C SER A 63 -8.21 -4.87 36.14
N PRO A 64 -7.59 -5.91 35.53
CA PRO A 64 -6.19 -5.84 35.07
C PRO A 64 -5.96 -4.79 33.97
N PHE A 65 -7.05 -4.31 33.35
CA PHE A 65 -7.07 -3.27 32.33
C PHE A 65 -7.26 -1.85 32.89
N ALA A 66 -7.45 -1.71 34.20
CA ALA A 66 -7.63 -0.40 34.83
C ALA A 66 -6.38 0.47 34.58
N GLY A 67 -6.59 1.67 34.04
CA GLY A 67 -5.52 2.62 33.75
C GLY A 67 -4.64 2.28 32.53
N ILE A 68 -5.04 1.34 31.66
CA ILE A 68 -4.36 1.10 30.38
C ILE A 68 -4.97 1.98 29.27
N PRO A 69 -4.16 2.77 28.55
CA PRO A 69 -4.63 3.51 27.37
C PRO A 69 -5.18 2.59 26.27
N VAL A 70 -6.21 3.04 25.56
CA VAL A 70 -6.81 2.30 24.43
C VAL A 70 -5.79 1.94 23.35
N SER A 71 -4.83 2.83 23.14
CA SER A 71 -3.72 2.66 22.21
C SER A 71 -2.88 1.40 22.49
N ASP A 72 -2.75 0.97 23.75
CA ASP A 72 -1.86 -0.13 24.14
C ASP A 72 -2.46 -1.50 23.80
N TYR A 73 -3.71 -1.79 24.17
CA TYR A 73 -4.34 -3.07 23.81
C TYR A 73 -4.76 -3.15 22.34
N VAL A 74 -5.08 -2.02 21.69
CA VAL A 74 -5.27 -2.02 20.23
C VAL A 74 -3.97 -2.41 19.53
N ARG A 75 -2.83 -1.87 19.97
CA ARG A 75 -1.51 -2.22 19.43
C ARG A 75 -1.16 -3.69 19.69
N ASP A 76 -1.46 -4.23 20.87
CA ASP A 76 -1.26 -5.66 21.17
C ASP A 76 -2.14 -6.53 20.27
N GLY A 77 -3.42 -6.16 20.08
CA GLY A 77 -4.33 -6.86 19.18
C GLY A 77 -3.86 -6.83 17.73
N VAL A 78 -3.39 -5.67 17.24
CA VAL A 78 -2.82 -5.56 15.89
C VAL A 78 -1.54 -6.37 15.76
N ALA A 79 -0.66 -6.37 16.77
CA ALA A 79 0.55 -7.19 16.76
C ALA A 79 0.21 -8.69 16.67
N ALA A 80 -0.74 -9.14 17.48
CA ALA A 80 -1.22 -10.52 17.44
C ALA A 80 -1.86 -10.88 16.10
N LEU A 81 -2.68 -9.99 15.54
CA LEU A 81 -3.30 -10.18 14.23
C LEU A 81 -2.24 -10.33 13.13
N LEU A 82 -1.25 -9.43 13.07
CA LEU A 82 -0.20 -9.50 12.06
C LEU A 82 0.64 -10.78 12.19
N LEU A 83 0.97 -11.18 13.41
CA LEU A 83 1.69 -12.43 13.68
C LEU A 83 0.88 -13.66 13.24
N LEU A 84 -0.40 -13.73 13.58
CA LEU A 84 -1.26 -14.87 13.22
C LEU A 84 -1.57 -14.93 11.72
N VAL A 85 -1.90 -13.80 11.11
CA VAL A 85 -2.16 -13.71 9.67
C VAL A 85 -0.90 -14.07 8.88
N SER A 86 0.29 -13.69 9.37
CA SER A 86 1.56 -14.04 8.71
C SER A 86 1.74 -15.54 8.52
N LEU A 87 1.24 -16.39 9.44
CA LEU A 87 1.39 -17.85 9.34
C LEU A 87 0.72 -18.45 8.10
N ALA A 88 -0.36 -17.82 7.61
CA ALA A 88 -1.08 -18.28 6.43
C ALA A 88 -0.47 -17.77 5.10
N LEU A 89 0.48 -16.83 5.16
CA LEU A 89 1.05 -16.16 4.01
C LEU A 89 2.34 -16.86 3.53
N PRO A 90 2.73 -16.65 2.24
CA PRO A 90 4.01 -17.14 1.74
C PRO A 90 5.17 -16.47 2.48
N TRP A 91 6.09 -17.28 2.97
CA TRP A 91 7.33 -16.83 3.60
C TRP A 91 8.45 -16.66 2.57
N ASP A 92 8.54 -17.61 1.65
CA ASP A 92 9.43 -17.61 0.50
C ASP A 92 8.71 -18.21 -0.71
N VAL A 93 9.41 -18.41 -1.82
CA VAL A 93 8.85 -18.96 -3.07
C VAL A 93 8.28 -20.36 -2.94
N ALA A 94 8.73 -21.17 -1.98
CA ALA A 94 8.35 -22.57 -1.86
C ALA A 94 7.44 -22.85 -0.65
N SER A 95 7.48 -22.02 0.38
CA SER A 95 6.95 -22.35 1.70
C SER A 95 6.05 -21.24 2.24
N ARG A 96 4.98 -21.65 2.94
CA ARG A 96 4.26 -20.74 3.84
C ARG A 96 5.01 -20.59 5.15
N ALA A 97 4.70 -19.55 5.90
CA ALA A 97 5.28 -19.36 7.23
C ALA A 97 4.93 -20.50 8.20
N SER A 98 3.74 -21.09 8.09
CA SER A 98 3.33 -22.26 8.88
C SER A 98 4.20 -23.50 8.66
N ASP A 99 4.86 -23.59 7.50
CA ASP A 99 5.62 -24.78 7.11
C ASP A 99 7.02 -24.80 7.73
N LYS A 100 7.44 -23.65 8.29
CA LYS A 100 8.76 -23.45 8.89
C LYS A 100 8.66 -23.41 10.41
N ILE A 101 9.19 -24.44 11.06
CA ILE A 101 9.12 -24.60 12.51
C ILE A 101 9.76 -23.42 13.25
N GLU A 102 10.87 -22.88 12.73
CA GLU A 102 11.54 -21.72 13.30
C GLU A 102 10.66 -20.46 13.27
N VAL A 103 9.87 -20.27 12.21
CA VAL A 103 8.94 -19.14 12.09
C VAL A 103 7.79 -19.31 13.08
N VAL A 104 7.21 -20.51 13.16
CA VAL A 104 6.11 -20.81 14.09
C VAL A 104 6.54 -20.61 15.54
N LEU A 105 7.69 -21.14 15.95
CA LEU A 105 8.21 -21.01 17.32
C LEU A 105 8.47 -19.55 17.69
N LEU A 106 9.08 -18.77 16.80
CA LEU A 106 9.33 -17.34 17.06
C LEU A 106 8.04 -16.52 17.04
N THR A 107 7.04 -16.92 16.25
CA THR A 107 5.70 -16.31 16.27
C THR A 107 5.03 -16.54 17.62
N ILE A 108 5.06 -17.77 18.14
CA ILE A 108 4.54 -18.11 19.47
C ILE A 108 5.28 -17.31 20.55
N LEU A 109 6.61 -17.26 20.51
CA LEU A 109 7.40 -16.47 21.45
C LEU A 109 6.98 -14.99 21.42
N SER A 110 6.82 -14.41 20.23
CA SER A 110 6.39 -13.02 20.05
C SER A 110 4.98 -12.79 20.62
N LEU A 111 4.03 -13.72 20.38
CA LEU A 111 2.69 -13.67 20.95
C LEU A 111 2.69 -13.73 22.48
N LEU A 112 3.51 -14.61 23.07
CA LEU A 112 3.64 -14.72 24.52
C LEU A 112 4.16 -13.42 25.16
N THR A 113 5.00 -12.66 24.45
CA THR A 113 5.50 -11.37 24.97
C THR A 113 4.42 -10.31 25.12
N LEU A 114 3.31 -10.41 24.38
CA LEU A 114 2.17 -9.50 24.49
C LEU A 114 1.42 -9.67 25.82
N ALA A 115 1.47 -10.86 26.43
CA ALA A 115 0.83 -11.11 27.71
C ALA A 115 1.60 -10.54 28.91
N LEU A 116 2.89 -10.22 28.75
CA LEU A 116 3.79 -9.84 29.86
C LEU A 116 3.31 -8.62 30.67
N PRO A 117 2.86 -7.49 30.06
CA PRO A 117 2.39 -6.34 30.83
C PRO A 117 1.17 -6.67 31.69
N TYR A 118 0.30 -7.55 31.21
CA TYR A 118 -0.92 -7.97 31.90
C TYR A 118 -0.60 -8.91 33.05
N LEU A 119 0.30 -9.88 32.84
CA LEU A 119 0.77 -10.79 33.90
C LEU A 119 1.52 -10.04 35.02
N ALA A 120 2.28 -9.01 34.67
CA ALA A 120 2.94 -8.14 35.65
C ALA A 120 1.92 -7.42 36.53
N ARG A 121 0.82 -6.92 35.94
CA ARG A 121 -0.24 -6.19 36.65
C ARG A 121 -1.10 -7.08 37.53
N THR A 122 -1.27 -8.35 37.17
CA THR A 122 -2.00 -9.33 38.00
C THR A 122 -1.17 -9.90 39.15
N GLY A 123 0.07 -9.44 39.34
CA GLY A 123 0.96 -9.91 40.43
C GLY A 123 1.49 -11.34 40.24
N VAL A 124 1.41 -11.89 39.02
CA VAL A 124 1.92 -13.24 38.70
C VAL A 124 3.44 -13.26 38.64
N LEU A 125 4.05 -12.12 38.29
CA LEU A 125 5.50 -11.97 38.17
C LEU A 125 6.13 -11.55 39.52
N PRO A 126 7.43 -11.85 39.75
CA PRO A 126 8.12 -11.50 40.99
C PRO A 126 8.04 -10.00 41.31
N ALA A 127 8.12 -9.64 42.60
CA ALA A 127 8.09 -8.23 43.04
C ALA A 127 9.24 -7.36 42.46
N THR A 128 10.33 -7.97 42.01
CA THR A 128 11.44 -7.29 41.32
C THR A 128 11.13 -6.95 39.86
N TRP A 129 9.99 -7.41 39.33
CA TRP A 129 9.57 -7.19 37.96
C TRP A 129 9.03 -5.76 37.78
N THR A 130 9.86 -4.92 37.19
CA THR A 130 9.53 -3.55 36.84
C THR A 130 9.09 -3.39 35.38
N VAL A 131 8.63 -2.19 35.06
CA VAL A 131 8.37 -1.77 33.68
C VAL A 131 9.64 -1.85 32.82
N HIS A 132 10.80 -1.54 33.38
CA HIS A 132 12.08 -1.64 32.66
C HIS A 132 12.44 -3.08 32.30
N THR A 133 12.21 -4.04 33.21
CA THR A 133 12.39 -5.47 32.91
C THR A 133 11.40 -5.94 31.85
N THR A 134 10.13 -5.52 31.92
CA THR A 134 9.12 -5.85 30.89
C THR A 134 9.59 -5.44 29.50
N ARG A 135 10.02 -4.19 29.34
CA ARG A 135 10.54 -3.65 28.08
C ARG A 135 11.75 -4.42 27.56
N ARG A 136 12.72 -4.70 28.44
CA ARG A 136 13.94 -5.44 28.08
C ARG A 136 13.60 -6.86 27.63
N VAL A 137 12.73 -7.55 28.36
CA VAL A 137 12.33 -8.92 28.03
C VAL A 137 11.59 -8.96 26.70
N ARG A 138 10.63 -8.04 26.45
CA ARG A 138 9.97 -7.97 25.13
C ARG A 138 10.96 -7.71 24.00
N LEU A 139 11.87 -6.77 24.18
CA LEU A 139 12.86 -6.44 23.16
C LEU A 139 13.77 -7.63 22.86
N LEU A 140 14.26 -8.34 23.89
CA LEU A 140 15.13 -9.51 23.73
C LEU A 140 14.39 -10.71 23.15
N ALA A 141 13.15 -10.97 23.56
CA ALA A 141 12.37 -12.10 23.09
C ALA A 141 11.90 -11.95 21.62
N ASN A 142 11.74 -10.72 21.13
CA ASN A 142 11.40 -10.45 19.73
C ASN A 142 12.64 -10.28 18.83
N ALA A 143 13.84 -10.08 19.39
CA ALA A 143 15.07 -9.94 18.61
C ALA A 143 15.38 -11.14 17.70
N PRO A 144 15.18 -12.41 18.12
CA PRO A 144 15.35 -13.57 17.25
C PRO A 144 14.47 -13.54 15.99
N TYR A 145 13.25 -13.02 16.06
CA TYR A 145 12.37 -12.89 14.88
C TYR A 145 12.96 -11.92 13.86
N VAL A 146 13.45 -10.76 14.34
CA VAL A 146 14.13 -9.77 13.50
C VAL A 146 15.39 -10.37 12.87
N LEU A 147 16.17 -11.12 13.63
CA LEU A 147 17.36 -11.81 13.13
C LEU A 147 17.00 -12.87 12.09
N LEU A 148 15.93 -13.64 12.28
CA LEU A 148 15.49 -14.64 11.31
C LEU A 148 15.17 -14.00 9.96
N VAL A 149 14.39 -12.91 9.95
CA VAL A 149 14.11 -12.17 8.70
C VAL A 149 15.41 -11.62 8.09
N GLY A 150 16.34 -11.12 8.93
CA GLY A 150 17.67 -10.72 8.49
C GLY A 150 18.46 -11.85 7.81
N VAL A 151 18.40 -13.07 8.34
CA VAL A 151 19.03 -14.25 7.75
C VAL A 151 18.42 -14.56 6.38
N TYR A 152 17.08 -14.57 6.27
CA TYR A 152 16.41 -14.82 4.99
C TYR A 152 16.69 -13.72 3.94
N LEU A 153 16.85 -12.46 4.36
CA LEU A 153 17.34 -11.39 3.47
C LEU A 153 18.75 -11.68 2.95
N VAL A 154 19.66 -12.17 3.81
CA VAL A 154 21.02 -12.55 3.39
C VAL A 154 21.00 -13.77 2.48
N VAL A 155 20.16 -14.76 2.77
CA VAL A 155 19.99 -15.95 1.91
C VAL A 155 19.50 -15.54 0.52
N ASP A 156 18.51 -14.65 0.42
CA ASP A 156 18.04 -14.14 -0.88
C ASP A 156 19.13 -13.39 -1.65
N VAL A 157 19.96 -12.60 -0.95
CA VAL A 157 21.11 -11.89 -1.53
C VAL A 157 22.19 -12.84 -2.06
N VAL A 158 22.47 -13.94 -1.36
CA VAL A 158 23.55 -14.88 -1.72
C VAL A 158 23.07 -15.95 -2.70
N GLY A 159 21.77 -16.25 -2.72
CA GLY A 159 21.16 -17.31 -3.53
C GLY A 159 21.19 -17.10 -5.05
N GLY A 160 21.71 -15.97 -5.54
CA GLY A 160 21.97 -15.75 -6.97
C GLY A 160 20.73 -15.65 -7.86
N GLY A 161 19.53 -15.59 -7.28
CA GLY A 161 18.25 -15.52 -8.01
C GLY A 161 17.80 -16.85 -8.62
N ASP A 162 18.45 -17.96 -8.30
CA ASP A 162 18.00 -19.30 -8.70
C ASP A 162 17.02 -19.84 -7.66
N PHE A 163 15.74 -19.89 -8.05
CA PHE A 163 14.65 -20.38 -7.18
C PHE A 163 14.41 -21.89 -7.31
N SER A 164 15.22 -22.61 -8.10
CA SER A 164 15.03 -24.04 -8.37
C SER A 164 15.20 -24.92 -7.13
N ASP A 165 16.06 -24.51 -6.19
CA ASP A 165 16.27 -25.21 -4.92
C ASP A 165 15.15 -24.96 -3.89
N GLY A 166 14.14 -24.16 -4.25
CA GLY A 166 13.02 -23.79 -3.36
C GLY A 166 13.37 -22.75 -2.31
N TRP A 167 14.60 -22.22 -2.31
CA TRP A 167 15.05 -21.15 -1.44
C TRP A 167 15.14 -19.85 -2.25
N GLY A 168 14.66 -18.74 -1.66
CA GLY A 168 14.80 -17.41 -2.25
C GLY A 168 13.51 -16.60 -2.22
N GLY A 169 13.67 -15.28 -2.38
CA GLY A 169 12.60 -14.33 -2.20
C GLY A 169 12.22 -14.15 -0.73
N VAL A 170 11.69 -12.97 -0.42
CA VAL A 170 11.14 -12.63 0.87
C VAL A 170 9.65 -12.36 0.69
N GLY A 171 8.84 -13.21 1.30
CA GLY A 171 7.40 -13.19 1.20
C GLY A 171 6.72 -12.18 2.12
N SER A 172 5.46 -11.93 1.83
CA SER A 172 4.55 -11.11 2.62
C SER A 172 4.41 -11.58 4.07
N ALA A 173 4.57 -12.88 4.34
CA ALA A 173 4.59 -13.37 5.71
C ALA A 173 5.74 -12.77 6.52
N ALA A 174 6.94 -12.68 5.94
CA ALA A 174 8.09 -12.06 6.61
C ALA A 174 7.85 -10.56 6.86
N ALA A 175 7.18 -9.85 5.93
CA ALA A 175 6.79 -8.45 6.12
C ALA A 175 5.85 -8.26 7.33
N LEU A 176 4.75 -9.02 7.37
CA LEU A 176 3.74 -8.89 8.43
C LEU A 176 4.24 -9.45 9.76
N GLY A 177 4.94 -10.57 9.73
CA GLY A 177 5.56 -11.19 10.90
C GLY A 177 6.59 -10.27 11.55
N LEU A 178 7.48 -9.66 10.76
CA LEU A 178 8.44 -8.67 11.24
C LEU A 178 7.73 -7.44 11.84
N ALA A 179 6.71 -6.91 11.17
CA ALA A 179 5.92 -5.81 11.69
C ALA A 179 5.24 -6.17 13.03
N GLY A 180 4.62 -7.34 13.12
CA GLY A 180 4.01 -7.84 14.35
C GLY A 180 5.02 -8.02 15.50
N ALA A 181 6.18 -8.60 15.22
CA ALA A 181 7.25 -8.76 16.21
C ALA A 181 7.81 -7.40 16.68
N LEU A 182 7.96 -6.42 15.78
CA LEU A 182 8.38 -5.06 16.15
C LEU A 182 7.29 -4.33 16.95
N LEU A 183 6.02 -4.54 16.62
CA LEU A 183 4.90 -4.01 17.43
C LEU A 183 4.85 -4.66 18.82
N ALA A 184 5.23 -5.92 18.96
CA ALA A 184 5.38 -6.59 20.24
C ALA A 184 6.61 -6.08 21.01
N ALA A 185 7.73 -5.80 20.34
CA ALA A 185 8.97 -5.31 20.95
C ALA A 185 8.87 -3.89 21.51
N GLN A 186 8.08 -3.00 20.89
CA GLN A 186 8.05 -1.57 21.23
C GLN A 186 7.47 -1.28 22.62
N PRO A 187 7.94 -0.23 23.34
CA PRO A 187 7.37 0.19 24.62
C PRO A 187 5.89 0.56 24.49
N ARG A 188 5.12 0.34 25.55
CA ARG A 188 3.73 0.79 25.64
C ARG A 188 3.63 2.19 26.25
N GLU A 189 2.54 2.88 26.03
CA GLU A 189 2.31 4.23 26.56
C GLU A 189 2.27 4.20 28.09
N SER A 190 1.55 3.22 28.65
CA SER A 190 1.49 2.97 30.10
C SER A 190 2.83 2.56 30.74
N GLU A 191 3.85 2.28 29.93
CA GLU A 191 5.17 1.93 30.42
C GLU A 191 6.12 3.13 30.45
N LEU A 192 5.80 4.21 29.72
CA LEU A 192 6.70 5.34 29.58
C LEU A 192 6.58 6.31 30.76
N GLY A 193 7.73 6.60 31.35
CA GLY A 193 7.85 7.63 32.38
C GLY A 193 7.97 9.04 31.79
N PRO A 194 8.26 10.01 32.67
CA PRO A 194 8.58 11.39 32.30
C PRO A 194 9.66 11.48 31.22
N ASP A 195 9.56 12.50 30.37
CA ASP A 195 10.39 12.62 29.16
C ASP A 195 11.88 12.82 29.43
N ASP A 196 12.23 13.47 30.55
CA ASP A 196 13.60 13.66 31.01
C ASP A 196 14.27 12.31 31.36
N GLN A 197 13.51 11.38 31.94
CA GLN A 197 14.00 10.08 32.38
C GLN A 197 14.04 9.04 31.23
N ASP A 198 13.06 9.08 30.32
CA ASP A 198 12.92 8.12 29.22
C ASP A 198 13.48 8.63 27.86
N ARG A 199 14.22 9.73 27.86
CA ARG A 199 14.83 10.31 26.64
C ARG A 199 15.72 9.32 25.88
N ALA A 200 16.46 8.47 26.60
CA ALA A 200 17.31 7.45 26.00
C ALA A 200 16.49 6.39 25.22
N VAL A 201 15.30 6.03 25.73
CA VAL A 201 14.37 5.09 25.07
C VAL A 201 13.86 5.71 23.77
N THR A 202 13.42 6.97 23.84
CA THR A 202 12.95 7.75 22.68
C THR A 202 14.01 7.82 21.58
N ASN A 203 15.25 8.20 21.94
CA ASN A 203 16.34 8.30 20.98
C ASN A 203 16.70 6.94 20.36
N ARG A 204 16.67 5.86 21.17
CA ARG A 204 16.95 4.51 20.68
C ARG A 204 15.93 4.07 19.62
N TRP A 205 14.64 4.33 19.83
CA TRP A 205 13.61 3.96 18.84
C TRP A 205 13.71 4.76 17.53
N LEU A 206 14.17 6.00 17.59
CA LEU A 206 14.50 6.77 16.37
C LEU A 206 15.76 6.25 15.67
N GLN A 207 16.76 5.79 16.42
CA GLN A 207 17.94 5.12 15.85
C GLN A 207 17.54 3.79 15.19
N VAL A 208 16.62 3.04 15.80
CA VAL A 208 16.06 1.81 15.20
C VAL A 208 15.33 2.13 13.89
N LEU A 209 14.55 3.22 13.83
CA LEU A 209 13.90 3.67 12.59
C LEU A 209 14.94 3.97 11.50
N LEU A 210 16.01 4.71 11.85
CA LEU A 210 17.09 5.02 10.91
C LEU A 210 17.86 3.77 10.47
N ALA A 211 18.13 2.84 11.39
CA ALA A 211 18.82 1.60 11.07
C ALA A 211 17.98 0.74 10.11
N ALA A 212 16.67 0.61 10.35
CA ALA A 212 15.76 -0.08 9.44
C ALA A 212 15.68 0.61 8.07
N ALA A 213 15.68 1.94 8.04
CA ALA A 213 15.71 2.71 6.79
C ALA A 213 17.03 2.52 6.02
N ALA A 214 18.16 2.43 6.73
CA ALA A 214 19.46 2.14 6.14
C ALA A 214 19.53 0.72 5.58
N VAL A 215 18.95 -0.27 6.28
CA VAL A 215 18.81 -1.64 5.76
C VAL A 215 17.99 -1.65 4.46
N LEU A 216 16.86 -0.95 4.42
CA LEU A 216 16.06 -0.81 3.19
C LEU A 216 16.87 -0.16 2.06
N ALA A 217 17.58 0.94 2.33
CA ALA A 217 18.40 1.60 1.32
C ALA A 217 19.54 0.69 0.81
N ALA A 218 20.17 -0.08 1.71
CA ALA A 218 21.21 -1.02 1.37
C ALA A 218 20.68 -2.19 0.52
N THR A 219 19.52 -2.76 0.85
CA THR A 219 18.91 -3.84 0.05
C THR A 219 18.42 -3.34 -1.30
N VAL A 220 17.89 -2.11 -1.39
CA VAL A 220 17.57 -1.46 -2.68
C VAL A 220 18.82 -1.28 -3.54
N LEU A 221 19.91 -0.74 -2.97
CA LEU A 221 21.16 -0.57 -3.70
C LEU A 221 21.74 -1.90 -4.17
N LEU A 222 21.71 -2.91 -3.29
CA LEU A 222 22.17 -4.24 -3.61
C LEU A 222 21.32 -4.88 -4.70
N THR A 223 20.01 -4.65 -4.69
CA THR A 223 19.11 -5.09 -5.76
C THR A 223 19.50 -4.51 -7.11
N VAL A 224 19.83 -3.21 -7.16
CA VAL A 224 20.35 -2.57 -8.38
C VAL A 224 21.64 -3.27 -8.82
N ILE A 225 22.60 -3.46 -7.92
CA ILE A 225 23.91 -4.05 -8.26
C ILE A 225 23.75 -5.50 -8.73
N LEU A 226 23.03 -6.34 -8.00
CA LEU A 226 22.87 -7.75 -8.29
C LEU A 226 22.04 -7.97 -9.56
N THR A 227 20.98 -7.17 -9.76
CA THR A 227 20.18 -7.27 -10.98
C THR A 227 21.00 -6.85 -12.20
N VAL A 228 21.73 -5.73 -12.14
CA VAL A 228 22.53 -5.23 -13.28
C VAL A 228 23.74 -6.11 -13.59
N THR A 229 24.39 -6.69 -12.58
CA THR A 229 25.55 -7.58 -12.79
C THR A 229 25.14 -9.02 -13.12
N GLY A 230 23.99 -9.48 -12.61
CA GLY A 230 23.43 -10.80 -12.89
C GLY A 230 22.80 -10.92 -14.28
N THR A 231 22.38 -9.81 -14.90
CA THR A 231 21.82 -9.85 -16.25
C THR A 231 22.87 -10.17 -17.30
N ARG A 232 22.94 -11.45 -17.71
CA ARG A 232 23.58 -11.83 -18.99
C ARG A 232 22.77 -11.38 -20.22
N LEU A 233 21.57 -10.82 -20.04
CA LEU A 233 20.54 -10.66 -21.09
C LEU A 233 19.78 -9.30 -21.09
N GLY A 234 20.13 -8.32 -20.25
CA GLY A 234 19.38 -7.05 -20.14
C GLY A 234 19.97 -5.90 -20.96
N GLY A 235 19.15 -5.23 -21.77
CA GLY A 235 19.52 -4.00 -22.50
C GLY A 235 19.55 -2.75 -21.60
N ALA A 236 20.00 -1.60 -22.14
CA ALA A 236 20.09 -0.33 -21.40
C ALA A 236 18.75 0.15 -20.81
N LEU A 237 17.63 -0.13 -21.49
CA LEU A 237 16.29 0.22 -21.01
C LEU A 237 15.89 -0.58 -19.76
N PHE A 238 16.30 -1.84 -19.67
CA PHE A 238 16.09 -2.66 -18.47
C PHE A 238 16.86 -2.12 -17.27
N VAL A 239 18.13 -1.73 -17.46
CA VAL A 239 18.92 -1.08 -16.39
C VAL A 239 18.25 0.20 -15.91
N LEU A 240 17.73 1.01 -16.84
CA LEU A 240 17.00 2.23 -16.50
C LEU A 240 15.70 1.93 -15.71
N LEU A 241 14.99 0.86 -16.05
CA LEU A 241 13.80 0.40 -15.32
C LEU A 241 14.14 0.00 -13.87
N VAL A 242 15.26 -0.70 -13.65
CA VAL A 242 15.75 -1.07 -12.32
C VAL A 242 16.10 0.18 -11.51
N LEU A 243 16.79 1.16 -12.11
CA LEU A 243 17.12 2.43 -11.44
C LEU A 243 15.86 3.23 -11.08
N VAL A 244 14.89 3.30 -11.99
CA VAL A 244 13.59 3.96 -11.74
C VAL A 244 12.82 3.25 -10.62
N SER A 245 12.87 1.92 -10.56
CA SER A 245 12.25 1.13 -9.48
C SER A 245 12.93 1.35 -8.13
N ALA A 246 14.25 1.45 -8.10
CA ALA A 246 15.00 1.80 -6.89
C ALA A 246 14.66 3.20 -6.40
N LEU A 247 14.64 4.20 -7.30
CA LEU A 247 14.24 5.57 -6.96
C LEU A 247 12.80 5.62 -6.44
N PHE A 248 11.89 4.86 -7.05
CA PHE A 248 10.51 4.75 -6.61
C PHE A 248 10.40 4.25 -5.17
N VAL A 249 11.06 3.14 -4.81
CA VAL A 249 11.02 2.60 -3.43
C VAL A 249 11.62 3.60 -2.44
N LEU A 250 12.76 4.21 -2.78
CA LEU A 250 13.41 5.22 -1.94
C LEU A 250 12.56 6.48 -1.77
N ALA A 251 11.85 6.94 -2.81
CA ALA A 251 10.96 8.09 -2.72
C ALA A 251 9.70 7.75 -1.90
N LEU A 252 9.05 6.61 -2.19
CA LEU A 252 7.81 6.19 -1.55
C LEU A 252 7.97 6.05 -0.03
N VAL A 253 9.08 5.44 0.41
CA VAL A 253 9.33 5.11 1.82
C VAL A 253 10.24 6.14 2.49
N GLY A 254 11.27 6.62 1.78
CA GLY A 254 12.27 7.53 2.30
C GLY A 254 11.70 8.91 2.62
N LEU A 255 10.76 9.45 1.83
CA LEU A 255 10.13 10.75 2.11
C LEU A 255 9.44 10.80 3.49
N PRO A 256 8.46 9.90 3.81
CA PRO A 256 7.80 9.93 5.11
C PRO A 256 8.73 9.49 6.25
N THR A 257 9.69 8.58 6.00
CA THR A 257 10.69 8.18 7.00
C THR A 257 11.62 9.34 7.37
N TYR A 258 12.09 10.09 6.38
CA TYR A 258 12.93 11.27 6.58
C TYR A 258 12.20 12.37 7.33
N GLY A 259 10.94 12.63 6.97
CA GLY A 259 10.10 13.59 7.69
C GLY A 259 9.86 13.18 9.15
N THR A 260 9.67 11.88 9.40
CA THR A 260 9.57 11.33 10.77
C THR A 260 10.86 11.55 11.57
N TRP A 261 12.01 11.29 10.95
CA TRP A 261 13.31 11.55 11.58
C TRP A 261 13.53 13.04 11.88
N ARG A 262 13.06 13.92 10.98
CA ARG A 262 12.97 15.38 11.20
C ARG A 262 11.86 15.80 12.18
N ARG A 263 11.26 14.85 12.90
CA ARG A 263 10.26 15.06 13.96
C ARG A 263 8.92 15.61 13.47
N SER A 264 8.53 15.32 12.23
CA SER A 264 7.20 15.68 11.71
C SER A 264 6.16 14.62 12.06
N GLU A 265 5.16 15.03 12.84
CA GLU A 265 3.98 14.22 13.18
C GLU A 265 3.24 13.72 11.93
N ALA A 266 3.02 14.61 10.96
CA ALA A 266 2.32 14.28 9.73
C ALA A 266 3.07 13.24 8.89
N SER A 267 4.40 13.34 8.78
CA SER A 267 5.20 12.35 8.07
C SER A 267 5.19 10.99 8.77
N ARG A 268 5.19 10.97 10.11
CA ARG A 268 5.04 9.72 10.90
C ARG A 268 3.71 9.05 10.63
N LEU A 269 2.60 9.79 10.70
CA LEU A 269 1.26 9.27 10.41
C LEU A 269 1.13 8.82 8.95
N THR A 270 1.81 9.51 8.01
CA THR A 270 1.86 9.09 6.61
C THR A 270 2.60 7.75 6.46
N LEU A 271 3.74 7.58 7.14
CA LEU A 271 4.50 6.32 7.13
C LEU A 271 3.68 5.15 7.73
N VAL A 272 2.99 5.41 8.85
CA VAL A 272 2.10 4.43 9.48
C VAL A 272 0.96 4.06 8.52
N GLY A 273 0.30 5.04 7.90
CA GLY A 273 -0.74 4.83 6.92
C GLY A 273 -0.27 4.01 5.72
N LEU A 274 0.90 4.33 5.16
CA LEU A 274 1.52 3.59 4.07
C LEU A 274 1.78 2.12 4.45
N GLY A 275 2.31 1.87 5.65
CA GLY A 275 2.54 0.49 6.13
C GLY A 275 1.25 -0.29 6.33
N VAL A 276 0.18 0.34 6.83
CA VAL A 276 -1.15 -0.29 6.94
C VAL A 276 -1.70 -0.64 5.56
N ILE A 277 -1.61 0.28 4.61
CA ILE A 277 -2.05 0.06 3.22
C ILE A 277 -1.32 -1.14 2.62
N LEU A 278 0.01 -1.21 2.76
CA LEU A 278 0.79 -2.32 2.24
C LEU A 278 0.53 -3.62 2.98
N ALA A 279 0.31 -3.58 4.30
CA ALA A 279 -0.08 -4.76 5.05
C ALA A 279 -1.41 -5.36 4.54
N VAL A 280 -2.41 -4.50 4.29
CA VAL A 280 -3.69 -4.93 3.70
C VAL A 280 -3.48 -5.45 2.27
N ALA A 281 -2.70 -4.74 1.45
CA ALA A 281 -2.41 -5.17 0.08
C ALA A 281 -1.73 -6.55 0.03
N PHE A 282 -0.81 -6.84 0.94
CA PHE A 282 -0.16 -8.14 1.05
C PHE A 282 -1.11 -9.27 1.45
N VAL A 283 -2.05 -9.00 2.37
CA VAL A 283 -3.09 -9.99 2.73
C VAL A 283 -4.00 -10.26 1.53
N LEU A 284 -4.46 -9.22 0.84
CA LEU A 284 -5.31 -9.35 -0.35
C LEU A 284 -4.57 -10.02 -1.53
N GLY A 285 -3.26 -9.82 -1.60
CA GLY A 285 -2.43 -10.37 -2.67
C GLY A 285 -2.09 -11.84 -2.52
N SER A 286 -2.29 -12.43 -1.34
CA SER A 286 -1.89 -13.81 -0.99
C SER A 286 -2.47 -14.94 -1.85
N GLY A 287 -3.47 -14.66 -2.69
CA GLY A 287 -4.03 -15.59 -3.67
C GLY A 287 -3.34 -15.57 -5.03
N ASN A 288 -3.79 -16.43 -5.96
CA ASN A 288 -3.28 -16.48 -7.33
C ASN A 288 -3.83 -15.33 -8.22
N ASN A 289 -3.78 -14.10 -7.71
CA ASN A 289 -4.52 -12.96 -8.24
C ASN A 289 -3.61 -11.90 -8.90
N GLY A 290 -2.35 -12.23 -9.18
CA GLY A 290 -1.40 -11.34 -9.86
C GLY A 290 -0.88 -10.16 -9.02
N LEU A 291 -1.17 -10.12 -7.72
CA LEU A 291 -0.62 -9.13 -6.78
C LEU A 291 0.63 -9.68 -6.09
N VAL A 292 1.66 -8.84 -5.90
CA VAL A 292 2.95 -9.25 -5.32
C VAL A 292 2.79 -9.79 -3.91
N THR A 293 3.27 -11.01 -3.72
CA THR A 293 3.37 -11.67 -2.41
C THR A 293 4.81 -11.96 -2.01
N ILE A 294 5.78 -11.79 -2.92
CA ILE A 294 7.19 -12.13 -2.74
C ILE A 294 8.05 -11.12 -3.52
N GLU A 295 9.07 -10.54 -2.87
CA GLU A 295 10.11 -9.72 -3.52
C GLU A 295 11.48 -10.40 -3.41
N SER A 296 12.35 -10.23 -4.40
CA SER A 296 13.74 -10.72 -4.35
C SER A 296 14.71 -9.63 -4.77
N THR A 297 15.90 -9.61 -4.16
CA THR A 297 17.01 -8.73 -4.51
C THR A 297 17.57 -8.99 -5.91
N HIS A 298 17.19 -10.09 -6.54
CA HIS A 298 17.53 -10.39 -7.94
C HIS A 298 16.39 -10.05 -8.92
N GLY A 299 15.24 -9.60 -8.41
CA GLY A 299 14.01 -9.36 -9.20
C GLY A 299 13.87 -7.94 -9.77
N GLY A 300 14.91 -7.11 -9.75
CA GLY A 300 14.89 -5.72 -10.26
C GLY A 300 14.14 -4.68 -9.40
N ARG A 301 13.33 -5.12 -8.43
CA ARG A 301 12.73 -4.26 -7.40
C ARG A 301 12.63 -5.01 -6.07
N PHE A 302 13.05 -4.34 -4.99
CA PHE A 302 12.96 -4.84 -3.62
C PHE A 302 12.76 -3.69 -2.65
N GLY A 303 12.07 -3.94 -1.53
CA GLY A 303 12.05 -3.08 -0.36
C GLY A 303 10.66 -2.73 0.15
N LEU A 304 9.60 -3.04 -0.60
CA LEU A 304 8.22 -2.81 -0.15
C LEU A 304 7.85 -3.76 1.01
N VAL A 305 8.44 -4.96 1.02
CA VAL A 305 8.31 -5.95 2.12
C VAL A 305 8.78 -5.39 3.48
N LEU A 306 9.68 -4.40 3.50
CA LEU A 306 10.20 -3.80 4.73
C LEU A 306 9.33 -2.63 5.26
N VAL A 307 8.35 -2.17 4.49
CA VAL A 307 7.57 -0.97 4.84
C VAL A 307 6.63 -1.18 6.04
N PRO A 308 5.90 -2.32 6.16
CA PRO A 308 5.12 -2.59 7.37
C PRO A 308 5.97 -2.58 8.65
N ALA A 309 7.22 -3.03 8.58
CA ALA A 309 8.17 -3.01 9.70
C ALA A 309 8.59 -1.57 10.07
N LEU A 310 8.89 -0.73 9.09
CA LEU A 310 9.16 0.71 9.31
C LEU A 310 7.95 1.42 9.91
N ALA A 311 6.76 1.12 9.44
CA ALA A 311 5.51 1.64 10.00
C ALA A 311 5.27 1.18 11.44
N ALA A 312 5.57 -0.09 11.77
CA ALA A 312 5.51 -0.61 13.13
C ALA A 312 6.43 0.19 14.07
N ILE A 313 7.67 0.43 13.68
CA ILE A 313 8.64 1.25 14.44
C ILE A 313 8.13 2.69 14.57
N ALA A 314 7.65 3.28 13.47
CA ALA A 314 7.11 4.64 13.46
C ALA A 314 5.85 4.79 14.32
N SER A 315 5.08 3.71 14.51
CA SER A 315 3.89 3.71 15.36
C SER A 315 4.21 3.71 16.86
N ALA A 316 5.48 3.56 17.26
CA ALA A 316 5.86 3.44 18.66
C ALA A 316 5.50 4.69 19.49
N PRO A 317 4.97 4.53 20.72
CA PRO A 317 4.71 5.65 21.63
C PRO A 317 5.97 6.47 21.89
N ALA A 318 7.13 5.80 21.95
CA ALA A 318 8.44 6.43 22.08
C ALA A 318 8.79 7.31 20.87
N VAL A 319 8.38 6.93 19.65
CA VAL A 319 8.57 7.78 18.46
C VAL A 319 7.54 8.91 18.44
N HIS A 320 6.31 8.65 18.86
CA HIS A 320 5.25 9.67 18.92
C HIS A 320 5.63 10.86 19.80
N ARG A 321 6.06 10.61 21.04
CA ARG A 321 6.53 11.68 21.96
C ARG A 321 7.71 12.49 21.43
N ALA A 322 8.43 11.94 20.47
CA ALA A 322 9.61 12.57 19.90
C ALA A 322 9.26 13.61 18.82
N MET A 323 8.00 13.66 18.38
CA MET A 323 7.55 14.55 17.31
C MET A 323 7.31 15.97 17.81
N THR A 324 7.40 16.92 16.89
CA THR A 324 7.05 18.32 17.15
C THR A 324 5.55 18.46 17.36
N VAL A 325 5.17 19.17 18.42
CA VAL A 325 3.77 19.50 18.69
C VAL A 325 3.28 20.45 17.60
N ALA A 326 2.21 20.07 16.91
CA ALA A 326 1.54 20.87 15.91
C ALA A 326 0.03 20.80 16.13
N ASP A 327 -0.68 21.81 15.65
CA ASP A 327 -2.14 21.81 15.68
C ASP A 327 -2.70 20.56 14.97
N PRO A 328 -3.68 19.84 15.56
CA PRO A 328 -4.22 18.62 14.97
C PRO A 328 -4.73 18.78 13.54
N VAL A 329 -5.42 19.88 13.23
CA VAL A 329 -5.97 20.14 11.89
C VAL A 329 -4.83 20.30 10.90
N THR A 330 -3.83 21.12 11.23
CA THR A 330 -2.65 21.31 10.36
C THR A 330 -1.89 20.01 10.12
N THR A 331 -1.82 19.13 11.13
CA THR A 331 -1.19 17.82 11.04
C THR A 331 -1.92 16.93 10.04
N TRP A 332 -3.24 16.77 10.18
CA TRP A 332 -4.04 15.92 9.30
C TRP A 332 -4.13 16.45 7.86
N VAL A 333 -4.22 17.76 7.67
CA VAL A 333 -4.13 18.36 6.33
C VAL A 333 -2.77 18.05 5.71
N ARG A 334 -1.68 18.13 6.48
CA ARG A 334 -0.34 17.78 5.99
C ARG A 334 -0.19 16.28 5.71
N VAL A 335 -0.87 15.39 6.45
CA VAL A 335 -0.95 13.96 6.11
C VAL A 335 -1.59 13.77 4.73
N ALA A 336 -2.69 14.46 4.45
CA ALA A 336 -3.34 14.42 3.14
C ALA A 336 -2.44 14.97 2.01
N VAL A 337 -1.70 16.06 2.27
CA VAL A 337 -0.71 16.59 1.31
C VAL A 337 0.40 15.56 1.05
N ASN A 338 0.97 14.96 2.11
CA ASN A 338 2.00 13.94 1.95
C ASN A 338 1.48 12.71 1.20
N ALA A 339 0.23 12.30 1.45
CA ALA A 339 -0.41 11.20 0.73
C ALA A 339 -0.56 11.50 -0.77
N LEU A 340 -0.88 12.75 -1.12
CA LEU A 340 -0.90 13.20 -2.52
C LEU A 340 0.52 13.26 -3.10
N ASP A 341 1.52 13.73 -2.35
CA ASP A 341 2.93 13.68 -2.79
C ASP A 341 3.37 12.24 -3.08
N LEU A 342 2.98 11.27 -2.25
CA LEU A 342 3.19 9.84 -2.54
C LEU A 342 2.41 9.40 -3.79
N ALA A 343 1.18 9.88 -4.01
CA ALA A 343 0.41 9.54 -5.19
C ALA A 343 1.08 10.04 -6.48
N LEU A 344 1.72 11.23 -6.45
CA LEU A 344 2.57 11.69 -7.54
C LEU A 344 3.76 10.75 -7.77
N VAL A 345 4.41 10.28 -6.72
CA VAL A 345 5.54 9.33 -6.82
C VAL A 345 5.09 8.03 -7.48
N VAL A 346 3.97 7.45 -7.03
CA VAL A 346 3.44 6.20 -7.62
C VAL A 346 2.99 6.41 -9.07
N ALA A 347 2.22 7.47 -9.36
CA ALA A 347 1.74 7.75 -10.71
C ALA A 347 2.89 8.06 -11.69
N GLY A 348 3.91 8.80 -11.23
CA GLY A 348 5.13 9.05 -11.99
C GLY A 348 5.92 7.77 -12.28
N TYR A 349 6.07 6.88 -11.30
CA TYR A 349 6.69 5.57 -11.51
C TYR A 349 5.93 4.73 -12.55
N VAL A 350 4.60 4.64 -12.43
CA VAL A 350 3.75 3.91 -13.40
C VAL A 350 3.92 4.48 -14.81
N ALA A 351 3.89 5.80 -14.98
CA ALA A 351 4.08 6.43 -16.29
C ALA A 351 5.47 6.16 -16.87
N VAL A 352 6.53 6.39 -16.10
CA VAL A 352 7.92 6.23 -16.58
C VAL A 352 8.23 4.77 -16.88
N SER A 353 7.88 3.84 -16.00
CA SER A 353 8.08 2.40 -16.25
C SER A 353 7.30 1.91 -17.47
N ALA A 354 6.08 2.40 -17.69
CA ALA A 354 5.30 2.09 -18.89
C ALA A 354 5.93 2.65 -20.17
N VAL A 355 6.52 3.86 -20.13
CA VAL A 355 7.26 4.42 -21.27
C VAL A 355 8.51 3.60 -21.58
N LEU A 356 9.26 3.19 -20.55
CA LEU A 356 10.47 2.38 -20.73
C LEU A 356 10.16 1.01 -21.31
N THR A 357 9.12 0.34 -20.81
CA THR A 357 8.68 -0.96 -21.35
C THR A 357 8.14 -0.82 -22.78
N LEU A 358 7.42 0.25 -23.10
CA LEU A 358 7.00 0.56 -24.47
C LEU A 358 8.21 0.79 -25.40
N ALA A 359 9.23 1.52 -24.92
CA ALA A 359 10.47 1.76 -25.67
C ALA A 359 11.26 0.46 -25.91
N ASP A 360 11.21 -0.48 -24.97
CA ASP A 360 11.86 -1.80 -25.05
C ASP A 360 11.13 -2.78 -25.99
N GLY A 361 10.06 -2.33 -26.65
CA GLY A 361 9.34 -3.11 -27.64
C GLY A 361 8.09 -3.80 -27.09
N ALA A 362 7.75 -3.66 -25.81
CA ALA A 362 6.48 -4.15 -25.29
C ALA A 362 5.32 -3.46 -26.02
N ARG A 363 4.32 -4.24 -26.42
CA ARG A 363 3.11 -3.73 -27.09
C ARG A 363 1.88 -4.25 -26.36
N GLY A 364 0.80 -3.48 -26.42
CA GLY A 364 -0.50 -3.87 -25.87
C GLY A 364 -1.19 -2.72 -25.15
N VAL A 365 -2.52 -2.84 -25.09
CA VAL A 365 -3.40 -1.87 -24.41
C VAL A 365 -2.95 -1.55 -22.97
N PRO A 366 -2.53 -2.52 -22.12
CA PRO A 366 -2.17 -2.23 -20.74
C PRO A 366 -0.98 -1.27 -20.60
N VAL A 367 0.03 -1.39 -21.48
CA VAL A 367 1.24 -0.54 -21.41
C VAL A 367 0.90 0.89 -21.82
N VAL A 368 0.16 1.06 -22.92
CA VAL A 368 -0.28 2.39 -23.38
C VAL A 368 -1.21 3.04 -22.34
N LEU A 369 -2.13 2.26 -21.78
CA LEU A 369 -3.03 2.72 -20.73
C LEU A 369 -2.27 3.14 -19.48
N ALA A 370 -1.24 2.40 -19.06
CA ALA A 370 -0.39 2.76 -17.92
C ALA A 370 0.33 4.10 -18.12
N VAL A 371 0.79 4.41 -19.35
CA VAL A 371 1.35 5.74 -19.67
C VAL A 371 0.29 6.83 -19.49
N VAL A 372 -0.86 6.69 -20.17
CA VAL A 372 -1.91 7.72 -20.15
C VAL A 372 -2.45 7.93 -18.73
N VAL A 373 -2.80 6.83 -18.06
CA VAL A 373 -3.36 6.89 -16.71
C VAL A 373 -2.34 7.39 -15.69
N GLY A 374 -1.08 6.96 -15.77
CA GLY A 374 -0.03 7.44 -14.88
C GLY A 374 0.18 8.96 -15.01
N VAL A 375 0.21 9.49 -16.23
CA VAL A 375 0.33 10.94 -16.48
C VAL A 375 -0.89 11.70 -15.96
N LEU A 376 -2.10 11.21 -16.25
CA LEU A 376 -3.34 11.84 -15.78
C LEU A 376 -3.45 11.83 -14.25
N ALA A 377 -3.14 10.70 -13.61
CA ALA A 377 -3.14 10.57 -12.16
C ALA A 377 -2.10 11.51 -11.52
N ALA A 378 -0.91 11.64 -12.09
CA ALA A 378 0.11 12.56 -11.61
C ALA A 378 -0.35 14.03 -11.74
N ALA A 379 -0.97 14.42 -12.85
CA ALA A 379 -1.49 15.77 -13.07
C ALA A 379 -2.61 16.11 -12.06
N VAL A 380 -3.57 15.20 -11.88
CA VAL A 380 -4.67 15.37 -10.92
C VAL A 380 -4.13 15.46 -9.49
N ALA A 381 -3.24 14.55 -9.10
CA ALA A 381 -2.64 14.55 -7.77
C ALA A 381 -1.84 15.85 -7.53
N PHE A 382 -1.12 16.37 -8.53
CA PHE A 382 -0.40 17.64 -8.45
C PHE A 382 -1.34 18.83 -8.21
N VAL A 383 -2.45 18.91 -8.95
CA VAL A 383 -3.44 19.99 -8.79
C VAL A 383 -4.10 19.92 -7.42
N ALA A 384 -4.55 18.73 -7.01
CA ALA A 384 -5.13 18.48 -5.69
C ALA A 384 -4.15 18.89 -4.56
N ARG A 385 -2.90 18.45 -4.67
CA ARG A 385 -1.81 18.75 -3.73
C ARG A 385 -1.54 20.24 -3.64
N ARG A 386 -1.42 20.92 -4.78
CA ARG A 386 -1.17 22.36 -4.84
C ARG A 386 -2.31 23.16 -4.24
N SER A 387 -3.55 22.77 -4.53
CA SER A 387 -4.75 23.40 -3.98
C SER A 387 -4.80 23.30 -2.46
N LEU A 388 -4.69 22.08 -1.93
CA LEU A 388 -4.74 21.81 -0.48
C LEU A 388 -3.59 22.48 0.29
N SER A 389 -2.39 22.56 -0.30
CA SER A 389 -1.22 23.20 0.32
C SER A 389 -1.32 24.73 0.40
N ARG A 390 -2.11 25.36 -0.48
CA ARG A 390 -2.29 26.81 -0.50
C ARG A 390 -3.32 27.26 0.52
N ASP A 391 -4.46 26.57 0.55
CA ASP A 391 -5.56 26.87 1.47
C ASP A 391 -6.36 25.59 1.72
N ALA A 392 -6.43 25.18 2.98
CA ALA A 392 -7.04 23.91 3.36
C ALA A 392 -8.57 23.93 3.18
N ALA A 393 -9.23 25.04 3.49
CA ALA A 393 -10.69 25.16 3.48
C ALA A 393 -11.24 25.16 2.06
N THR A 394 -10.64 25.96 1.18
CA THR A 394 -11.02 26.04 -0.24
C THR A 394 -10.48 24.85 -1.05
N GLY A 395 -9.32 24.30 -0.67
CA GLY A 395 -8.67 23.20 -1.38
C GLY A 395 -9.25 21.81 -1.08
N ARG A 396 -9.94 21.62 0.06
CA ARG A 396 -10.55 20.33 0.46
C ARG A 396 -11.41 19.65 -0.62
N PRO A 397 -12.40 20.33 -1.26
CA PRO A 397 -13.23 19.67 -2.28
C PRO A 397 -12.41 19.21 -3.49
N LEU A 398 -11.41 19.98 -3.92
CA LEU A 398 -10.51 19.60 -5.01
C LEU A 398 -9.61 18.43 -4.61
N ALA A 399 -9.17 18.36 -3.36
CA ALA A 399 -8.39 17.23 -2.85
C ALA A 399 -9.20 15.94 -2.81
N LEU A 400 -10.45 15.99 -2.33
CA LEU A 400 -11.36 14.83 -2.30
C LEU A 400 -11.76 14.38 -3.71
N GLY A 401 -12.13 15.33 -4.59
CA GLY A 401 -12.44 15.05 -5.99
C GLY A 401 -11.24 14.47 -6.74
N GLY A 402 -10.05 15.06 -6.54
CA GLY A 402 -8.80 14.58 -7.11
C GLY A 402 -8.43 13.17 -6.62
N ALA A 403 -8.58 12.89 -5.33
CA ALA A 403 -8.39 11.55 -4.77
C ALA A 403 -9.37 10.54 -5.40
N GLY A 404 -10.63 10.91 -5.59
CA GLY A 404 -11.62 10.07 -6.28
C GLY A 404 -11.25 9.78 -7.74
N VAL A 405 -10.77 10.77 -8.49
CA VAL A 405 -10.30 10.57 -9.87
C VAL A 405 -9.06 9.68 -9.91
N VAL A 406 -8.08 9.90 -9.02
CA VAL A 406 -6.89 9.03 -8.92
C VAL A 406 -7.29 7.59 -8.58
N ALA A 407 -8.25 7.40 -7.67
CA ALA A 407 -8.79 6.07 -7.34
C ALA A 407 -9.40 5.38 -8.56
N LEU A 408 -10.28 6.07 -9.30
CA LEU A 408 -10.91 5.52 -10.52
C LEU A 408 -9.86 5.13 -11.57
N LEU A 409 -8.88 5.99 -11.80
CA LEU A 409 -7.76 5.75 -12.69
C LEU A 409 -6.92 4.54 -12.25
N GLY A 410 -6.62 4.44 -10.96
CA GLY A 410 -5.92 3.28 -10.39
C GLY A 410 -6.72 1.98 -10.52
N ILE A 411 -8.04 2.02 -10.30
CA ILE A 411 -8.93 0.86 -10.49
C ILE A 411 -8.92 0.39 -11.95
N VAL A 412 -8.97 1.33 -12.91
CA VAL A 412 -8.88 1.00 -14.34
C VAL A 412 -7.58 0.26 -14.64
N LEU A 413 -6.43 0.72 -14.11
CA LEU A 413 -5.17 0.01 -14.29
C LEU A 413 -5.18 -1.36 -13.59
N LEU A 414 -5.70 -1.43 -12.37
CA LEU A 414 -5.79 -2.67 -11.62
C LEU A 414 -6.60 -3.72 -12.40
N VAL A 415 -7.78 -3.36 -12.92
CA VAL A 415 -8.64 -4.27 -13.69
C VAL A 415 -7.95 -4.74 -14.98
N VAL A 416 -7.32 -3.83 -15.72
CA VAL A 416 -6.66 -4.17 -17.00
C VAL A 416 -5.39 -5.00 -16.79
N THR A 417 -4.74 -4.89 -15.64
CA THR A 417 -3.51 -5.63 -15.31
C THR A 417 -3.75 -6.89 -14.47
N SER A 418 -4.94 -7.06 -13.88
CA SER A 418 -5.26 -8.13 -12.91
C SER A 418 -5.06 -9.55 -13.44
N ASN A 419 -5.02 -9.76 -14.76
CA ASN A 419 -4.85 -11.08 -15.36
C ASN A 419 -3.40 -11.37 -15.81
N ARG A 420 -2.43 -10.53 -15.41
CA ARG A 420 -1.01 -10.72 -15.71
C ARG A 420 -0.24 -10.95 -14.42
N VAL A 421 0.23 -12.18 -14.22
CA VAL A 421 1.17 -12.50 -13.15
C VAL A 421 2.54 -11.95 -13.56
N VAL A 422 2.92 -10.80 -13.01
CA VAL A 422 4.28 -10.26 -13.14
C VAL A 422 4.95 -10.36 -11.78
N LEU A 423 6.06 -11.11 -11.70
CA LEU A 423 6.90 -11.16 -10.51
C LEU A 423 7.30 -9.73 -10.12
N GLY A 424 6.85 -9.28 -8.94
CA GLY A 424 7.18 -7.95 -8.42
C GLY A 424 6.36 -6.78 -8.98
N GLY A 425 5.21 -6.97 -9.64
CA GLY A 425 4.32 -5.88 -10.10
C GLY A 425 2.89 -5.92 -9.52
N GLY A 426 2.20 -4.78 -9.45
CA GLY A 426 0.77 -4.68 -9.10
C GLY A 426 0.44 -3.85 -7.86
N VAL A 427 1.35 -3.74 -6.89
CA VAL A 427 1.14 -2.99 -5.63
C VAL A 427 0.94 -1.49 -5.91
N GLU A 428 1.66 -0.93 -6.88
CA GLU A 428 1.48 0.45 -7.33
C GLU A 428 0.05 0.76 -7.81
N HIS A 429 -0.60 -0.20 -8.47
CA HIS A 429 -2.00 -0.04 -8.88
C HIS A 429 -2.94 -0.05 -7.68
N VAL A 430 -2.70 -0.91 -6.67
CA VAL A 430 -3.47 -0.91 -5.42
C VAL A 430 -3.28 0.37 -4.62
N LEU A 431 -2.05 0.91 -4.60
CA LEU A 431 -1.74 2.19 -3.96
C LEU A 431 -2.50 3.34 -4.61
N LEU A 432 -2.61 3.37 -5.95
CA LEU A 432 -3.37 4.39 -6.67
C LEU A 432 -4.88 4.18 -6.61
N ALA A 433 -5.34 2.92 -6.66
CA ALA A 433 -6.76 2.57 -6.68
C ALA A 433 -7.44 2.82 -5.34
N PHE A 434 -6.79 2.40 -4.25
CA PHE A 434 -7.39 2.38 -2.92
C PHE A 434 -6.51 3.04 -1.88
N GLY A 435 -5.23 2.66 -1.81
CA GLY A 435 -4.36 3.00 -0.69
C GLY A 435 -4.26 4.50 -0.40
N LEU A 436 -3.62 5.24 -1.30
CA LEU A 436 -3.35 6.67 -1.12
C LEU A 436 -4.61 7.53 -1.20
N PRO A 437 -5.59 7.27 -2.09
CA PRO A 437 -6.87 7.98 -2.06
C PRO A 437 -7.60 7.83 -0.73
N LEU A 438 -7.67 6.62 -0.16
CA LEU A 438 -8.32 6.40 1.14
C LEU A 438 -7.56 7.09 2.27
N LEU A 439 -6.22 7.18 2.19
CA LEU A 439 -5.43 7.94 3.16
C LEU A 439 -5.77 9.44 3.12
N VAL A 440 -5.92 10.02 1.92
CA VAL A 440 -6.35 11.42 1.72
C VAL A 440 -7.76 11.64 2.27
N VAL A 441 -8.71 10.80 1.86
CA VAL A 441 -10.11 10.89 2.31
C VAL A 441 -10.18 10.73 3.83
N GLY A 442 -9.51 9.73 4.39
CA GLY A 442 -9.45 9.47 5.82
C GLY A 442 -8.92 10.67 6.60
N ALA A 443 -7.77 11.21 6.20
CA ALA A 443 -7.16 12.37 6.86
C ALA A 443 -8.04 13.64 6.82
N LEU A 444 -8.85 13.83 5.78
CA LEU A 444 -9.71 15.01 5.62
C LEU A 444 -11.15 14.83 6.13
N THR A 445 -11.54 13.64 6.59
CA THR A 445 -12.94 13.34 6.96
C THR A 445 -13.12 12.59 8.28
N VAL A 446 -12.14 11.82 8.75
CA VAL A 446 -12.29 10.98 9.94
C VAL A 446 -11.98 11.73 11.25
N PRO A 447 -10.89 12.51 11.37
CA PRO A 447 -10.53 13.18 12.63
C PRO A 447 -11.61 14.18 13.07
N ARG A 448 -11.92 14.19 14.37
CA ARG A 448 -13.00 15.02 14.93
C ARG A 448 -12.69 16.51 14.78
N GLU A 449 -11.44 16.87 15.00
CA GLU A 449 -10.89 18.22 14.93
C GLU A 449 -11.01 18.77 13.51
N VAL A 450 -10.69 17.94 12.52
CA VAL A 450 -10.79 18.29 11.09
C VAL A 450 -12.26 18.47 10.68
N ARG A 451 -13.15 17.59 11.16
CA ARG A 451 -14.60 17.73 10.90
C ARG A 451 -15.17 19.01 11.50
N ALA A 452 -14.78 19.35 12.73
CA ALA A 452 -15.20 20.59 13.40
C ALA A 452 -14.68 21.82 12.64
N TYR A 453 -13.38 21.86 12.33
CA TYR A 453 -12.75 22.96 11.61
C TYR A 453 -13.43 23.27 10.28
N PHE A 454 -13.69 22.25 9.45
CA PHE A 454 -14.33 22.46 8.15
C PHE A 454 -15.85 22.69 8.24
N ALA A 455 -16.50 22.34 9.35
CA ALA A 455 -17.89 22.71 9.59
C ALA A 455 -18.00 24.22 9.87
N GLU A 456 -17.06 24.75 10.65
CA GLU A 456 -16.96 26.18 10.97
C GLU A 456 -16.48 27.03 9.78
N HIS A 457 -15.50 26.53 9.03
CA HIS A 457 -14.87 27.23 7.90
C HIS A 457 -15.45 26.77 6.55
N ARG A 458 -16.71 26.34 6.53
CA ARG A 458 -17.37 25.99 5.28
C ARG A 458 -17.33 27.23 4.39
N PRO A 459 -16.75 27.14 3.17
CA PRO A 459 -16.76 28.29 2.27
C PRO A 459 -18.21 28.71 2.09
N VAL A 460 -18.54 29.94 2.48
CA VAL A 460 -19.82 30.56 2.17
C VAL A 460 -20.00 30.37 0.67
N PRO A 461 -21.11 29.77 0.19
CA PRO A 461 -21.38 29.68 -1.24
C PRO A 461 -21.18 31.08 -1.77
N ALA A 462 -20.22 31.26 -2.66
CA ALA A 462 -19.87 32.58 -3.13
C ALA A 462 -21.09 33.15 -3.86
N ALA A 463 -21.88 33.97 -3.15
CA ALA A 463 -22.71 35.00 -3.75
C ALA A 463 -21.85 36.02 -4.52
N ALA A 464 -20.52 35.83 -4.53
CA ALA A 464 -19.51 36.50 -5.34
C ALA A 464 -18.90 35.58 -6.44
N ALA A 465 -19.55 34.48 -6.84
CA ALA A 465 -19.21 33.72 -8.04
C ALA A 465 -19.88 34.33 -9.30
N GLY A 466 -19.97 35.65 -9.38
CA GLY A 466 -20.59 36.33 -10.52
C GLY A 466 -19.98 35.91 -11.86
N ASP A 467 -18.70 35.56 -11.89
CA ASP A 467 -18.01 35.15 -13.13
C ASP A 467 -17.83 33.63 -13.28
N SER A 468 -17.65 32.88 -12.18
CA SER A 468 -17.49 31.42 -12.22
C SER A 468 -18.83 30.66 -12.23
N ALA A 469 -19.90 31.22 -11.67
CA ALA A 469 -21.25 30.71 -11.87
C ALA A 469 -21.78 31.04 -13.28
N ARG A 470 -21.36 32.15 -13.88
CA ARG A 470 -21.65 32.50 -15.28
C ARG A 470 -21.07 31.53 -16.29
N ALA A 471 -19.95 30.87 -15.98
CA ALA A 471 -19.34 29.89 -16.89
C ALA A 471 -20.24 28.68 -17.21
N TYR A 472 -21.24 28.40 -16.36
CA TYR A 472 -22.23 27.32 -16.56
C TYR A 472 -23.67 27.84 -16.66
N VAL A 473 -23.86 29.15 -16.68
CA VAL A 473 -25.15 29.78 -16.99
C VAL A 473 -25.09 30.20 -18.44
N TRP A 474 -25.97 29.65 -19.26
CA TRP A 474 -26.09 30.06 -20.65
C TRP A 474 -26.48 31.54 -20.70
N GLU A 475 -25.55 32.40 -21.14
CA GLU A 475 -25.82 33.79 -21.49
C GLU A 475 -25.77 33.94 -23.01
N PRO A 476 -26.70 34.70 -23.61
CA PRO A 476 -26.68 34.95 -25.06
C PRO A 476 -25.37 35.66 -25.45
N PRO A 477 -24.79 35.35 -26.63
CA PRO A 477 -23.54 35.97 -27.08
C PRO A 477 -23.66 37.49 -27.06
N ALA A 478 -22.69 38.16 -26.44
CA ALA A 478 -22.66 39.62 -26.43
C ALA A 478 -22.72 40.16 -27.87
N PRO A 479 -23.56 41.18 -28.15
CA PRO A 479 -23.67 41.74 -29.49
C PRO A 479 -22.30 42.24 -29.94
N LYS A 480 -21.86 41.77 -31.11
CA LYS A 480 -20.56 42.12 -31.69
C LYS A 480 -20.46 43.64 -31.79
N PRO A 481 -19.41 44.29 -31.25
CA PRO A 481 -19.30 45.74 -31.32
C PRO A 481 -19.37 46.19 -32.78
N ALA A 482 -20.20 47.21 -33.04
CA ALA A 482 -20.39 47.75 -34.38
C ALA A 482 -19.02 48.13 -34.95
N ARG A 483 -18.70 47.57 -36.12
CA ARG A 483 -17.47 47.90 -36.85
C ARG A 483 -17.45 49.42 -37.06
N PRO A 484 -16.38 50.14 -36.69
CA PRO A 484 -16.27 51.55 -36.99
C PRO A 484 -16.47 51.77 -38.49
N ALA A 485 -17.34 52.70 -38.86
CA ALA A 485 -17.58 53.04 -40.26
C ALA A 485 -16.24 53.44 -40.92
N PRO A 486 -15.96 53.00 -42.16
CA PRO A 486 -14.78 53.46 -42.88
C PRO A 486 -14.83 54.98 -42.98
N VAL A 487 -13.75 55.65 -42.54
CA VAL A 487 -13.61 57.10 -42.72
C VAL A 487 -13.58 57.36 -44.23
N ALA A 488 -14.55 58.14 -44.72
CA ALA A 488 -14.58 58.55 -46.12
C ALA A 488 -13.30 59.33 -46.46
N PRO A 489 -12.65 59.07 -47.61
CA PRO A 489 -11.43 59.76 -47.98
C PRO A 489 -11.74 61.25 -48.20
N VAL A 490 -11.06 62.10 -47.43
CA VAL A 490 -11.07 63.55 -47.61
C VAL A 490 -10.37 63.86 -48.93
N ALA A 491 -11.14 64.28 -49.93
CA ALA A 491 -10.58 64.89 -51.12
C ALA A 491 -10.22 66.35 -50.80
N GLN A 492 -8.93 66.70 -50.82
CA GLN A 492 -8.51 68.10 -50.97
C GLN A 492 -7.31 68.25 -51.90
N ALA A 493 -7.36 69.39 -52.58
CA ALA A 493 -6.78 69.78 -53.87
C ALA A 493 -5.32 70.29 -53.75
N PRO A 494 -4.66 70.66 -54.86
CA PRO A 494 -3.22 70.76 -54.95
C PRO A 494 -2.64 72.13 -54.58
N GLY A 495 -1.38 72.15 -54.16
CA GLY A 495 -0.46 73.28 -54.28
C GLY A 495 -0.13 74.01 -52.97
N GLY A 496 1.17 74.17 -52.70
CA GLY A 496 1.68 75.10 -51.70
C GLY A 496 2.99 74.64 -51.05
N GLU A 497 4.05 75.39 -51.30
CA GLU A 497 5.44 75.21 -50.87
C GLU A 497 5.63 75.23 -49.33
N GLY A 498 6.75 74.65 -48.83
CA GLY A 498 7.07 74.45 -47.40
C GLY A 498 7.39 75.73 -46.59
N PRO A 499 8.25 75.71 -45.53
CA PRO A 499 8.87 74.60 -44.81
C PRO A 499 8.74 74.74 -43.25
N ALA A 500 9.55 73.96 -42.53
CA ALA A 500 10.07 74.17 -41.17
C ALA A 500 9.56 73.24 -40.04
N ALA A 501 10.54 72.51 -39.52
CA ALA A 501 10.47 71.59 -38.40
C ALA A 501 10.39 72.30 -37.04
N ALA A 502 9.83 71.61 -36.04
CA ALA A 502 10.19 71.80 -34.63
C ALA A 502 9.85 70.55 -33.79
N TYR A 503 10.83 69.69 -33.60
CA TYR A 503 11.07 68.96 -32.34
C TYR A 503 12.26 69.67 -31.67
N PRO A 504 12.38 69.80 -30.33
CA PRO A 504 12.53 68.66 -29.40
C PRO A 504 11.88 68.92 -28.01
N THR A 505 11.90 68.02 -27.00
CA THR A 505 13.02 67.83 -26.06
C THR A 505 12.86 66.57 -25.19
N THR A 506 14.02 66.01 -24.88
CA THR A 506 14.44 64.76 -24.21
C THR A 506 14.41 64.78 -22.67
N ALA A 507 14.37 63.59 -22.03
CA ALA A 507 15.34 63.10 -20.99
C ALA A 507 14.89 61.70 -20.45
N HIS A 508 15.62 60.60 -20.68
CA HIS A 508 16.71 59.99 -19.87
C HIS A 508 16.18 59.16 -18.68
N THR A 509 16.56 57.90 -18.41
CA THR A 509 17.91 57.30 -18.27
C THR A 509 17.88 55.74 -18.41
N GLY A 510 18.99 55.15 -18.91
CA GLY A 510 19.33 53.71 -18.79
C GLY A 510 20.17 53.39 -17.53
N PRO A 511 20.88 52.23 -17.39
CA PRO A 511 21.72 51.62 -18.45
C PRO A 511 21.69 50.08 -18.58
N VAL A 512 22.37 49.61 -19.64
CA VAL A 512 22.55 48.24 -20.14
C VAL A 512 24.05 47.87 -20.12
N ALA A 513 24.38 46.58 -20.06
CA ALA A 513 25.56 45.95 -20.69
C ALA A 513 25.27 44.42 -20.76
N GLY A 514 25.56 43.59 -21.78
CA GLY A 514 26.45 43.51 -22.96
C GLY A 514 26.72 41.97 -23.11
N GLN A 515 26.86 41.28 -24.24
CA GLN A 515 27.56 41.54 -25.51
C GLN A 515 27.23 40.41 -26.52
N ASP A 516 27.17 40.78 -27.81
CA ASP A 516 27.81 40.16 -29.00
C ASP A 516 27.47 38.71 -29.44
N ARG A 517 27.38 38.28 -30.71
CA ARG A 517 27.49 38.89 -32.06
C ARG A 517 27.51 37.72 -33.08
N TRP A 518 26.61 37.68 -34.08
CA TRP A 518 26.93 37.37 -35.50
C TRP A 518 25.67 37.34 -36.40
N ALA A 519 25.73 38.10 -37.49
CA ALA A 519 25.03 37.88 -38.77
C ALA A 519 26.05 38.14 -39.88
N PRO A 520 25.94 37.47 -41.06
CA PRO A 520 25.40 38.17 -42.24
C PRO A 520 24.49 37.26 -43.10
N ALA A 521 23.32 37.73 -43.54
CA ALA A 521 23.03 38.40 -44.82
C ALA A 521 22.99 37.49 -46.07
N GLY A 522 21.83 37.46 -46.74
CA GLY A 522 21.73 37.25 -48.20
C GLY A 522 20.68 36.24 -48.68
N GLY A 523 19.77 36.71 -49.53
CA GLY A 523 19.08 35.88 -50.53
C GLY A 523 17.57 35.72 -50.33
N GLY A 524 16.79 36.49 -51.09
CA GLY A 524 15.33 36.38 -51.11
C GLY A 524 14.83 35.15 -51.88
N ALA A 525 13.65 34.69 -51.50
CA ALA A 525 12.65 34.13 -52.40
C ALA A 525 11.31 34.11 -51.67
N THR A 526 10.33 34.74 -52.31
CA THR A 526 8.91 34.67 -52.03
C THR A 526 8.45 33.22 -52.14
N GLU A 527 7.94 32.63 -51.07
CA GLU A 527 7.07 31.45 -51.17
C GLU A 527 5.86 31.64 -50.26
N VAL A 528 4.74 31.94 -50.91
CA VAL A 528 3.41 32.03 -50.33
C VAL A 528 2.92 30.60 -50.17
N MET A 529 2.89 30.06 -48.96
CA MET A 529 2.14 28.83 -48.70
C MET A 529 0.64 29.16 -48.65
N PRO A 530 -0.22 28.49 -49.43
CA PRO A 530 -1.66 28.63 -49.29
C PRO A 530 -2.12 27.98 -47.98
N VAL A 531 -2.87 28.73 -47.17
CA VAL A 531 -3.64 28.20 -46.04
C VAL A 531 -4.70 27.26 -46.61
N GLN A 532 -4.54 25.96 -46.38
CA GLN A 532 -5.58 24.98 -46.67
C GLN A 532 -6.74 25.21 -45.69
N GLN A 533 -7.89 25.63 -46.23
CA GLN A 533 -9.13 25.69 -45.46
C GLN A 533 -9.53 24.25 -45.12
N VAL A 534 -9.56 23.95 -43.83
CA VAL A 534 -10.17 22.71 -43.32
C VAL A 534 -11.68 22.91 -43.39
N GLU A 535 -12.31 22.22 -44.34
CA GLU A 535 -13.76 22.06 -44.44
C GLU A 535 -14.26 21.31 -43.19
N PRO A 536 -15.23 21.83 -42.41
CA PRO A 536 -15.80 21.07 -41.30
C PRO A 536 -16.69 19.95 -41.86
N GLU A 537 -16.34 18.69 -41.59
CA GLU A 537 -17.24 17.56 -41.81
C GLU A 537 -18.52 17.76 -41.01
N ARG A 538 -19.61 17.93 -41.76
CA ARG A 538 -20.96 18.17 -41.29
C ARG A 538 -21.54 16.84 -40.84
N SER A 539 -21.45 16.53 -39.54
CA SER A 539 -22.22 15.44 -38.92
C SER A 539 -23.71 15.64 -39.20
N GLY A 540 -24.29 14.72 -39.95
CA GLY A 540 -25.62 14.85 -40.52
C GLY A 540 -26.71 14.63 -39.48
N TYR A 541 -27.38 15.71 -39.08
CA TYR A 541 -28.80 15.75 -38.77
C TYR A 541 -29.31 17.18 -39.06
N ALA A 542 -29.54 17.47 -40.34
CA ALA A 542 -30.32 18.64 -40.73
C ALA A 542 -31.76 18.20 -40.96
N ALA A 543 -32.67 18.71 -40.12
CA ALA A 543 -34.11 18.60 -40.31
C ALA A 543 -34.50 19.20 -41.67
N ARG A 544 -35.30 18.44 -42.44
CA ARG A 544 -36.01 18.99 -43.61
C ARG A 544 -37.18 19.85 -43.12
N PRO A 545 -37.37 21.07 -43.64
CA PRO A 545 -38.58 21.85 -43.36
C PRO A 545 -39.80 21.29 -44.11
N GLY A 546 -40.91 21.10 -43.40
CA GLY A 546 -42.25 20.88 -43.99
C GLY A 546 -42.88 19.52 -43.71
N LEU A 547 -43.36 19.30 -42.48
CA LEU A 547 -44.39 18.31 -42.13
C LEU A 547 -45.10 18.76 -40.85
N ASP A 548 -46.44 18.90 -40.92
CA ASP A 548 -47.32 19.29 -39.82
C ASP A 548 -47.36 18.22 -38.70
N PRO A 549 -47.59 18.62 -37.43
CA PRO A 549 -47.57 17.72 -36.29
C PRO A 549 -48.98 17.21 -35.99
N ASP A 550 -49.43 16.18 -36.70
CA ASP A 550 -50.49 15.31 -36.19
C ASP A 550 -50.35 13.93 -36.83
N GLN A 551 -50.43 12.89 -35.98
CA GLN A 551 -50.16 11.46 -36.22
C GLN A 551 -48.76 10.97 -35.81
N GLY A 552 -48.56 10.79 -34.51
CA GLY A 552 -47.54 9.89 -33.99
C GLY A 552 -48.06 8.45 -33.90
N PRO A 553 -47.26 7.42 -34.25
CA PRO A 553 -47.44 6.09 -33.71
C PRO A 553 -46.58 5.90 -32.45
N ALA A 554 -47.17 5.14 -31.53
CA ALA A 554 -46.72 4.88 -30.18
C ALA A 554 -45.37 4.14 -30.07
N THR A 555 -44.62 4.53 -29.04
CA THR A 555 -43.72 3.76 -28.18
C THR A 555 -43.32 2.35 -28.65
N ALA A 556 -42.07 2.21 -29.12
CA ALA A 556 -41.39 0.92 -29.16
C ALA A 556 -40.85 0.60 -27.76
N VAL A 557 -41.58 -0.24 -27.02
CA VAL A 557 -41.16 -0.88 -25.78
C VAL A 557 -40.18 -2.01 -26.11
N LEU A 558 -38.99 -1.99 -25.51
CA LEU A 558 -38.07 -3.14 -25.48
C LEU A 558 -38.62 -4.20 -24.50
N PRO A 559 -38.62 -5.51 -24.84
CA PRO A 559 -39.03 -6.54 -23.89
C PRO A 559 -37.96 -6.76 -22.81
N ALA A 560 -38.44 -6.98 -21.58
CA ALA A 560 -37.64 -7.30 -20.41
C ALA A 560 -37.00 -8.70 -20.54
N TYR A 561 -35.73 -8.82 -20.17
CA TYR A 561 -35.11 -10.12 -19.89
C TYR A 561 -35.56 -10.58 -18.50
N GLN A 562 -36.06 -11.81 -18.43
CA GLN A 562 -36.59 -12.45 -17.24
C GLN A 562 -35.52 -13.41 -16.71
N GLU A 563 -35.01 -13.15 -15.50
CA GLU A 563 -34.06 -14.03 -14.81
C GLU A 563 -34.73 -15.36 -14.44
N GLY A 564 -34.17 -16.45 -14.95
CA GLY A 564 -34.55 -17.82 -14.61
C GLY A 564 -33.92 -18.25 -13.30
N GLN A 565 -34.77 -18.56 -12.33
CA GLN A 565 -34.48 -19.03 -10.98
C GLN A 565 -34.08 -20.53 -10.99
N PRO A 566 -32.93 -20.96 -10.42
CA PRO A 566 -32.64 -22.38 -10.30
C PRO A 566 -33.35 -23.00 -9.09
N GLY A 567 -34.28 -23.91 -9.38
CA GLY A 567 -34.93 -24.78 -8.41
C GLY A 567 -34.05 -25.95 -7.98
N THR A 568 -34.34 -26.41 -6.77
CA THR A 568 -33.77 -27.50 -5.98
C THR A 568 -33.86 -28.90 -6.60
N GLY A 569 -32.78 -29.69 -6.49
CA GLY A 569 -32.73 -31.14 -6.78
C GLY A 569 -31.46 -31.79 -6.17
N PRO A 570 -31.46 -33.11 -5.85
CA PRO A 570 -30.86 -33.65 -4.62
C PRO A 570 -29.37 -34.03 -4.67
N GLN A 571 -28.70 -33.84 -3.54
CA GLN A 571 -27.31 -34.24 -3.22
C GLN A 571 -27.12 -35.77 -3.19
N PRO A 572 -26.00 -36.28 -3.72
CA PRO A 572 -25.44 -37.57 -3.32
C PRO A 572 -24.50 -37.39 -2.10
N THR A 573 -24.80 -38.11 -1.04
CA THR A 573 -23.94 -38.32 0.13
C THR A 573 -22.84 -39.33 -0.21
N THR A 574 -21.56 -38.98 -0.01
CA THR A 574 -20.48 -39.97 -0.01
C THR A 574 -20.00 -40.22 1.41
N SER A 575 -20.28 -41.44 1.87
CA SER A 575 -19.88 -42.05 3.14
C SER A 575 -18.38 -42.33 3.20
N TYR A 576 -17.76 -41.98 4.32
CA TYR A 576 -16.38 -42.32 4.71
C TYR A 576 -16.32 -43.77 5.21
N ASP A 577 -15.40 -44.58 4.69
CA ASP A 577 -14.99 -45.89 5.25
C ASP A 577 -13.47 -45.88 5.51
N PRO A 578 -12.99 -46.04 6.77
CA PRO A 578 -11.57 -46.03 7.09
C PRO A 578 -11.01 -47.45 7.30
N ARG A 579 -10.21 -47.97 6.36
CA ARG A 579 -9.37 -49.17 6.57
C ARG A 579 -7.99 -49.14 5.87
N GLN A 580 -6.96 -48.81 6.68
CA GLN A 580 -5.58 -49.37 6.72
C GLN A 580 -4.53 -48.97 5.63
N PRO A 581 -3.21 -49.27 5.79
CA PRO A 581 -2.23 -48.58 6.65
C PRO A 581 -0.89 -48.20 5.96
N GLN A 582 -0.02 -47.46 6.70
CA GLN A 582 1.33 -46.98 6.37
C GLN A 582 2.38 -48.05 6.00
N GLN A 583 3.25 -47.75 5.01
CA GLN A 583 4.66 -48.19 4.84
C GLN A 583 5.37 -47.11 3.97
N GLY A 584 6.57 -46.57 4.19
CA GLY A 584 7.78 -47.00 4.91
C GLY A 584 8.96 -46.87 3.93
N TYR A 585 9.57 -45.68 3.77
CA TYR A 585 10.66 -45.46 2.80
C TYR A 585 12.04 -45.71 3.41
N GLY A 586 12.79 -46.64 2.80
CA GLY A 586 14.20 -46.92 3.05
C GLY A 586 15.10 -46.42 1.92
N GLN A 587 16.29 -45.98 2.34
CA GLN A 587 17.40 -45.36 1.62
C GLN A 587 18.15 -46.24 0.59
N GLN A 588 19.07 -45.58 -0.14
CA GLN A 588 20.32 -46.03 -0.82
C GLN A 588 20.27 -45.92 -2.35
N GLY A 589 21.29 -45.48 -3.09
CA GLY A 589 22.68 -45.11 -2.80
C GLY A 589 23.42 -45.01 -4.15
N TYR A 590 24.29 -44.01 -4.33
CA TYR A 590 24.96 -43.68 -5.60
C TYR A 590 26.32 -44.38 -5.78
N GLY A 591 26.64 -44.66 -7.05
CA GLY A 591 27.99 -44.84 -7.60
C GLY A 591 27.91 -45.49 -8.98
N GLN A 592 28.82 -45.35 -9.93
CA GLN A 592 29.94 -44.45 -10.25
C GLN A 592 30.53 -45.04 -11.58
N GLN A 593 31.19 -44.22 -12.41
CA GLN A 593 32.15 -44.60 -13.49
C GLN A 593 31.58 -45.20 -14.79
N GLY A 594 32.09 -44.95 -16.00
CA GLY A 594 33.26 -44.18 -16.46
C GLY A 594 33.75 -44.65 -17.85
N TYR A 595 34.03 -43.69 -18.74
CA TYR A 595 35.03 -43.61 -19.84
C TYR A 595 35.05 -44.49 -21.12
N GLY A 596 35.19 -43.79 -22.27
CA GLY A 596 36.11 -44.12 -23.39
C GLY A 596 35.46 -44.58 -24.71
N ALA A 597 35.25 -43.73 -25.73
CA ALA A 597 36.18 -43.25 -26.78
C ALA A 597 36.34 -44.20 -28.00
N GLY A 598 36.16 -43.67 -29.23
CA GLY A 598 36.63 -44.32 -30.48
C GLY A 598 35.81 -44.01 -31.74
N HIS A 599 36.50 -43.55 -32.79
CA HIS A 599 35.99 -42.91 -34.02
C HIS A 599 35.48 -43.84 -35.14
N GLY A 600 34.60 -43.32 -36.01
CA GLY A 600 34.78 -43.40 -37.47
C GLY A 600 33.69 -44.07 -38.35
N GLN A 601 33.14 -43.28 -39.27
CA GLN A 601 32.61 -43.60 -40.62
C GLN A 601 31.11 -43.89 -40.84
N GLN A 602 30.49 -42.96 -41.61
CA GLN A 602 29.19 -42.97 -42.32
C GLN A 602 29.20 -43.89 -43.57
N PRO A 603 28.09 -44.03 -44.33
CA PRO A 603 26.68 -44.23 -43.96
C PRO A 603 26.04 -45.39 -44.76
N ALA A 604 25.22 -46.24 -44.15
CA ALA A 604 24.34 -47.15 -44.90
C ALA A 604 23.08 -47.49 -44.11
N ALA A 605 21.94 -47.36 -44.78
CA ALA A 605 20.61 -47.65 -44.28
C ALA A 605 20.48 -49.11 -43.80
N GLN A 606 19.92 -49.30 -42.60
CA GLN A 606 19.34 -50.57 -42.10
C GLN A 606 18.62 -50.35 -40.74
N PRO A 607 17.79 -51.31 -40.27
CA PRO A 607 16.40 -51.11 -39.87
C PRO A 607 16.18 -50.76 -38.40
N GLN A 608 14.98 -50.26 -38.10
CA GLN A 608 14.46 -49.97 -36.76
C GLN A 608 14.67 -51.15 -35.79
N GLN A 609 15.58 -50.98 -34.83
CA GLN A 609 15.73 -51.88 -33.68
C GLN A 609 14.87 -51.37 -32.52
N SER A 610 14.04 -52.29 -32.02
CA SER A 610 13.17 -52.19 -30.86
C SER A 610 13.92 -51.74 -29.61
N TYR A 611 13.49 -50.62 -29.02
CA TYR A 611 13.88 -50.23 -27.67
C TYR A 611 12.80 -50.70 -26.70
N ALA A 612 13.12 -51.65 -25.84
CA ALA A 612 12.28 -52.00 -24.70
C ALA A 612 12.30 -50.82 -23.70
N PRO A 613 11.15 -50.28 -23.27
CA PRO A 613 11.15 -49.16 -22.33
C PRO A 613 11.56 -49.59 -20.91
N PRO A 614 12.24 -48.71 -20.15
CA PRO A 614 12.58 -48.95 -18.75
C PRO A 614 11.31 -49.05 -17.86
N ALA A 615 11.40 -49.82 -16.79
CA ALA A 615 10.31 -50.10 -15.85
C ALA A 615 9.73 -48.81 -15.24
N GLN A 616 8.41 -48.66 -15.35
CA GLN A 616 7.63 -47.49 -14.94
C GLN A 616 7.38 -47.50 -13.41
N PRO A 617 7.49 -46.36 -12.71
CA PRO A 617 6.94 -46.22 -11.36
C PRO A 617 5.41 -46.31 -11.41
N ALA A 618 4.77 -46.88 -10.38
CA ALA A 618 3.33 -47.12 -10.35
C ALA A 618 2.52 -45.81 -10.46
N GLY A 619 2.03 -45.54 -11.68
CA GLY A 619 1.26 -44.37 -12.10
C GLY A 619 0.77 -44.59 -13.54
N PHE A 620 -0.19 -43.78 -14.00
CA PHE A 620 -0.86 -43.92 -15.30
C PHE A 620 0.09 -44.30 -16.45
N THR A 621 -0.36 -45.17 -17.35
CA THR A 621 0.50 -45.69 -18.43
C THR A 621 0.22 -45.01 -19.76
N ALA A 622 1.20 -45.00 -20.66
CA ALA A 622 1.02 -44.50 -22.04
C ALA A 622 -0.06 -45.27 -22.81
N ALA A 623 -0.21 -46.58 -22.56
CA ALA A 623 -1.28 -47.38 -23.16
C ALA A 623 -2.66 -46.91 -22.70
N GLN A 624 -2.81 -46.61 -21.40
CA GLN A 624 -4.05 -46.06 -20.84
C GLN A 624 -4.36 -44.66 -21.36
N ALA A 625 -3.34 -43.82 -21.56
CA ALA A 625 -3.52 -42.49 -22.15
C ALA A 625 -3.98 -42.53 -23.62
N LEU A 626 -3.60 -43.56 -24.38
CA LEU A 626 -3.97 -43.74 -25.80
C LEU A 626 -5.25 -44.53 -26.01
N ASP A 627 -5.75 -45.25 -25.00
CA ASP A 627 -6.92 -46.12 -25.12
C ASP A 627 -8.21 -45.30 -25.35
N PRO A 628 -8.92 -45.50 -26.48
CA PRO A 628 -10.20 -44.86 -26.75
C PRO A 628 -11.30 -45.17 -25.73
N GLY A 629 -11.15 -46.26 -24.97
CA GLY A 629 -12.07 -46.66 -23.91
C GLY A 629 -11.82 -46.00 -22.55
N THR A 630 -10.75 -45.21 -22.39
CA THR A 630 -10.44 -44.53 -21.13
C THR A 630 -11.50 -43.47 -20.82
N PRO A 631 -12.12 -43.48 -19.60
CA PRO A 631 -13.09 -42.46 -19.21
C PRO A 631 -12.53 -41.04 -19.32
N LEU A 632 -13.37 -40.08 -19.70
CA LEU A 632 -12.94 -38.70 -19.98
C LEU A 632 -12.35 -38.01 -18.74
N GLU A 633 -12.88 -38.32 -17.56
CA GLU A 633 -12.38 -37.85 -16.27
C GLU A 633 -10.96 -38.36 -16.01
N VAL A 634 -10.68 -39.61 -16.39
CA VAL A 634 -9.36 -40.23 -16.25
C VAL A 634 -8.36 -39.59 -17.20
N LEU A 635 -8.76 -39.25 -18.43
CA LEU A 635 -7.89 -38.50 -19.36
C LEU A 635 -7.53 -37.11 -18.83
N ALA A 636 -8.48 -36.41 -18.19
CA ALA A 636 -8.22 -35.12 -17.55
C ALA A 636 -7.24 -35.27 -16.37
N GLN A 637 -7.39 -36.34 -15.59
CA GLN A 637 -6.50 -36.63 -14.47
C GLN A 637 -5.08 -37.02 -14.92
N ILE A 638 -4.94 -37.82 -15.98
CA ILE A 638 -3.63 -38.18 -16.57
C ILE A 638 -2.85 -36.92 -16.95
N VAL A 639 -3.51 -35.91 -17.51
CA VAL A 639 -2.87 -34.66 -17.93
C VAL A 639 -2.35 -33.83 -16.74
N GLN A 640 -2.99 -33.94 -15.57
CA GLN A 640 -2.59 -33.25 -14.34
C GLN A 640 -1.47 -34.02 -13.62
N ASP A 641 -1.65 -35.32 -13.42
CA ASP A 641 -0.80 -36.16 -12.57
C ASP A 641 0.43 -36.72 -13.33
N ALA A 642 0.36 -36.83 -14.66
CA ALA A 642 1.42 -37.37 -15.50
C ALA A 642 1.71 -36.45 -16.71
N PRO A 643 2.41 -35.31 -16.51
CA PRO A 643 2.72 -34.36 -17.59
C PRO A 643 3.43 -34.96 -18.81
N HIS A 644 4.25 -35.99 -18.61
CA HIS A 644 4.96 -36.71 -19.66
C HIS A 644 4.05 -37.53 -20.58
N LEU A 645 2.78 -37.74 -20.22
CA LEU A 645 1.76 -38.46 -21.01
C LEU A 645 0.83 -37.53 -21.80
N ARG A 646 1.00 -36.21 -21.70
CA ARG A 646 0.17 -35.23 -22.40
C ARG A 646 0.17 -35.41 -23.93
N PRO A 647 1.30 -35.73 -24.60
CA PRO A 647 1.27 -36.03 -26.04
C PRO A 647 0.41 -37.25 -26.38
N GLN A 648 0.38 -38.26 -25.50
CA GLN A 648 -0.41 -39.49 -25.66
C GLN A 648 -1.91 -39.20 -25.47
N VAL A 649 -2.28 -38.37 -24.49
CA VAL A 649 -3.68 -37.90 -24.35
C VAL A 649 -4.08 -36.99 -25.52
N ALA A 650 -3.16 -36.17 -26.03
CA ALA A 650 -3.36 -35.37 -27.23
C ALA A 650 -3.52 -36.22 -28.49
N ALA A 651 -3.09 -37.48 -28.51
CA ALA A 651 -3.28 -38.42 -29.62
C ALA A 651 -4.53 -39.32 -29.49
N ASN A 652 -5.13 -39.43 -28.30
CA ASN A 652 -6.28 -40.30 -28.04
C ASN A 652 -7.60 -39.85 -28.71
N PRO A 653 -8.22 -40.63 -29.62
CA PRO A 653 -9.39 -40.19 -30.39
C PRO A 653 -10.60 -39.78 -29.53
N SER A 654 -10.72 -40.27 -28.29
CA SER A 654 -11.82 -39.96 -27.36
C SER A 654 -11.62 -38.67 -26.55
N THR A 655 -10.46 -38.01 -26.65
CA THR A 655 -10.19 -36.74 -25.94
C THR A 655 -11.12 -35.63 -26.39
N TYR A 656 -11.84 -35.01 -25.44
CA TYR A 656 -12.86 -34.01 -25.71
C TYR A 656 -12.27 -32.64 -26.08
N PRO A 657 -13.01 -31.80 -26.85
CA PRO A 657 -12.47 -30.57 -27.45
C PRO A 657 -11.84 -29.57 -26.47
N ALA A 658 -12.46 -29.34 -25.31
CA ALA A 658 -11.93 -28.40 -24.31
C ALA A 658 -10.56 -28.83 -23.75
N LEU A 659 -10.31 -30.14 -23.63
CA LEU A 659 -9.01 -30.65 -23.18
C LEU A 659 -7.95 -30.54 -24.28
N LEU A 660 -8.33 -30.70 -25.55
CA LEU A 660 -7.43 -30.47 -26.69
C LEU A 660 -7.05 -28.99 -26.83
N GLU A 661 -8.01 -28.07 -26.61
CA GLU A 661 -7.76 -26.63 -26.59
C GLU A 661 -6.81 -26.23 -25.46
N TRP A 662 -7.05 -26.76 -24.26
CA TRP A 662 -6.15 -26.57 -23.12
C TRP A 662 -4.74 -27.12 -23.41
N LEU A 663 -4.64 -28.31 -24.01
CA LEU A 663 -3.36 -28.92 -24.38
C LEU A 663 -2.60 -28.09 -25.41
N GLY A 664 -3.28 -27.49 -26.39
CA GLY A 664 -2.67 -26.62 -27.40
C GLY A 664 -2.19 -25.26 -26.84
N ASN A 665 -2.73 -24.80 -25.72
CA ASN A 665 -2.31 -23.55 -25.07
C ASN A 665 -1.05 -23.71 -24.20
N LEU A 666 -0.56 -24.94 -23.99
CA LEU A 666 0.65 -25.20 -23.21
C LEU A 666 1.95 -24.87 -23.95
N GLY A 667 1.95 -24.84 -25.28
CA GLY A 667 3.15 -24.60 -26.10
C GLY A 667 4.18 -25.75 -26.07
N ASP A 668 3.75 -26.97 -25.77
CA ASP A 668 4.62 -28.16 -25.79
C ASP A 668 4.77 -28.69 -27.23
N PRO A 669 5.99 -28.75 -27.79
CA PRO A 669 6.22 -29.15 -29.18
C PRO A 669 5.79 -30.59 -29.48
N ALA A 670 5.82 -31.50 -28.51
CA ALA A 670 5.38 -32.89 -28.67
C ALA A 670 3.85 -33.00 -28.69
N VAL A 671 3.17 -32.19 -27.88
CA VAL A 671 1.70 -32.06 -27.89
C VAL A 671 1.23 -31.42 -29.19
N ASP A 672 1.88 -30.35 -29.64
CA ASP A 672 1.57 -29.67 -30.89
C ASP A 672 1.76 -30.57 -32.12
N ALA A 673 2.75 -31.47 -32.07
CA ALA A 673 2.95 -32.49 -33.10
C ALA A 673 1.80 -33.51 -33.11
N ALA A 674 1.36 -33.97 -31.94
CA ALA A 674 0.22 -34.88 -31.81
C ALA A 674 -1.09 -34.24 -32.28
N LEU A 675 -1.36 -32.99 -31.90
CA LEU A 675 -2.53 -32.23 -32.33
C LEU A 675 -2.53 -31.98 -33.84
N ARG A 676 -1.36 -31.73 -34.45
CA ARG A 676 -1.23 -31.61 -35.91
C ARG A 676 -1.53 -32.91 -36.64
N SER A 677 -1.18 -34.06 -36.06
CA SER A 677 -1.45 -35.37 -36.67
C SER A 677 -2.93 -35.78 -36.68
N ARG A 678 -3.79 -35.06 -35.96
CA ARG A 678 -5.25 -35.28 -35.93
C ARG A 678 -6.04 -34.49 -36.97
N ARG A 679 -5.46 -33.41 -37.51
CA ARG A 679 -6.09 -32.60 -38.57
C ARG A 679 -5.79 -33.21 -39.92
#